data_AF-A0A9N8H9L9-F1
#
_entry.id   AF-A0A9N8H9L9-F1
#
_cell.length_a   1.000
_cell.length_b   1.000
_cell.length_c   1.000
_cell.angle_alpha   90.00
_cell.angle_beta   90.00
_cell.angle_gamma   90.00
#
_symmetry.space_group_name_H-M   'P 1'
#
loop_
_entity.id
_entity.type
_entity.pdbx_description
1 polymer ?
#
loop_
_entity_poly.entity_id
_entity_poly.type
_entity_poly.pdbx_seq_one_letter_code
_entity_poly.pdbx_strand_id
1 'polypeptide(L)'
;MTQPRSSEQLRTNTAASAGNITSTASSPPSTKEQKDQTKLETKKPKKKVPVTLHMVTSNDDDSTGNSSTSIRIPAWLKMYFLWHKTALSQINESNWQQHRFLVMTCFHGMRCGGVTDRLRPILPMLRAAHQSKRILLIYWERPFPLEEFLLPPEGGLDWRVPEYMIPQIKQNGPSTHFASYHNKRNPKPILNTLYQSWNYGWLWYNEQLEDDEPSALEMFKQVWTQHLFQMSPPVQQLYEKVFDSLQLQPGQFATAHIRALYGLEKRPHVETIALVRNAMNCASNLRPGGPFLVASDLLDALHEAEKYGYEKNVTVVAPNYQKEPLHIGLHNESDKSVTPTDFYSVFVDIYLLAQSRCVAVGPGGFGHWAQIMGYDHKCWIRHSGERSQNCEWKQPEQQQLTIDQPKEPQLAIRTVAPPPSPAAKTEEDLEVMIAVKEVETKKLAIGQLEKRLAEMKQELLEAAQQLVDVKSSTGAPSTTGARTMKRKESSEGERESSTATTTGSLSFMKALKETLLEAQAVARDTKQLHYPRSTLTKLPERSRVVNDATATNTTKDKNQMLRVSYALKQKLAKSIRGRQTPSTTLQHGGLVEDDNDNDDDTSEDTSVAEQHVSLVEDHFDDDIEGEDDTSPTSSEMSTTGVFNDYVAMNPNRDNLWDDSSTMPGWMKQYFLWHREQRAALTPDNFREQRFIIMTCLRGAKCGGMTDRLRPILAYLQVAHLTSRLFFIYWERPFPLEEFLLPPEGGMDWRMPKFLLPELYKTQRTGNLELRFYQKPEPMIMSTTFQSWHYGEQSYNQNKANDEPEAINVFRDAWNVMFTPSPPVAGMIANSFDQLGIVPGQYSTAHIRALYGIEARGEREITVLVKNALNCLSQIDQSGGPYLVAADTSVAIHIAKQYGSFRNVTVVSPPHGEHPLHLGLHNESDTSVVPANFYSIFNDMYLIAETKCTVVGRGGFGRWGILLGHEPSCNKFSSGFKAETCGWKDSAPRATEEMEEEALQQNQHHRVHAKMPFRKPMRGAVQR
;
A
#
# COMPACT_ATOMS: atom_id res chain seq x y z
N MET A 1 45.65 -47.63 -6.55
CA MET A 1 44.83 -48.62 -7.28
C MET A 1 43.56 -48.88 -6.48
N THR A 2 42.45 -48.93 -7.19
CA THR A 2 41.05 -49.14 -6.81
C THR A 2 40.78 -50.13 -5.67
N GLN A 3 39.93 -49.70 -4.70
CA GLN A 3 38.65 -50.30 -4.22
C GLN A 3 38.45 -51.84 -4.17
N PRO A 4 37.40 -52.40 -3.51
CA PRO A 4 36.72 -52.09 -2.24
C PRO A 4 36.26 -53.39 -1.48
N ARG A 5 35.25 -53.28 -0.60
CA ARG A 5 34.37 -54.30 0.04
C ARG A 5 34.91 -54.94 1.34
N SER A 6 34.12 -55.18 2.40
CA SER A 6 32.68 -55.03 2.66
C SER A 6 32.42 -55.40 4.15
N SER A 7 31.37 -54.80 4.74
CA SER A 7 30.31 -55.40 5.61
C SER A 7 30.67 -56.56 6.56
N GLU A 8 30.14 -56.74 7.77
CA GLU A 8 29.07 -56.12 8.54
C GLU A 8 29.02 -56.88 9.90
N GLN A 9 28.36 -56.26 10.87
CA GLN A 9 27.51 -56.90 11.89
C GLN A 9 28.07 -57.45 13.23
N LEU A 10 27.41 -56.91 14.25
CA LEU A 10 27.02 -57.41 15.57
C LEU A 10 28.10 -57.70 16.63
N ARG A 11 28.06 -56.89 17.70
CA ARG A 11 28.57 -57.25 19.03
C ARG A 11 27.50 -57.05 20.09
N THR A 12 27.17 -58.13 20.79
CA THR A 12 26.58 -58.15 22.13
C THR A 12 27.68 -58.35 23.18
N ASN A 13 27.62 -57.53 24.23
CA ASN A 13 28.12 -57.64 25.61
C ASN A 13 29.10 -58.77 25.99
N THR A 14 30.24 -58.42 26.64
CA THR A 14 30.50 -58.67 28.08
C THR A 14 31.90 -58.21 28.56
N ALA A 15 31.88 -57.57 29.74
CA ALA A 15 32.79 -57.72 30.90
C ALA A 15 34.33 -57.52 30.83
N ALA A 16 34.75 -56.52 31.62
CA ALA A 16 35.78 -56.55 32.69
C ALA A 16 37.25 -56.91 32.40
N SER A 17 38.15 -55.99 32.80
CA SER A 17 39.42 -56.19 33.56
C SER A 17 40.33 -54.95 33.33
N ALA A 18 40.45 -54.02 34.27
CA ALA A 18 41.44 -53.99 35.36
C ALA A 18 42.91 -54.01 34.90
N GLY A 19 43.65 -52.94 35.22
CA GLY A 19 45.09 -52.82 35.00
C GLY A 19 45.68 -51.48 35.46
N ASN A 20 45.86 -51.34 36.77
CA ASN A 20 46.66 -50.28 37.43
C ASN A 20 48.16 -50.46 37.13
N ILE A 21 48.89 -49.35 36.90
CA ILE A 21 50.32 -49.21 37.28
C ILE A 21 50.55 -47.81 37.86
N THR A 22 51.17 -47.81 39.04
CA THR A 22 51.58 -46.72 39.93
C THR A 22 53.04 -46.28 39.69
N SER A 23 53.37 -45.02 40.03
CA SER A 23 54.58 -44.58 40.79
C SER A 23 54.69 -43.04 40.73
N THR A 24 54.40 -42.28 41.81
CA THR A 24 55.35 -41.70 42.81
C THR A 24 56.39 -40.73 42.22
N ALA A 25 56.78 -39.59 42.79
CA ALA A 25 56.47 -38.81 44.00
C ALA A 25 57.35 -37.54 43.95
N SER A 26 56.95 -36.41 44.56
CA SER A 26 57.80 -35.50 45.37
C SER A 26 57.17 -34.10 45.57
N SER A 27 56.79 -33.80 46.81
CA SER A 27 56.63 -32.46 47.42
C SER A 27 58.02 -31.99 47.98
N PRO A 28 58.25 -30.83 48.68
CA PRO A 28 57.34 -29.97 49.47
C PRO A 28 57.75 -28.44 49.48
N PRO A 29 57.58 -27.61 50.56
CA PRO A 29 56.43 -26.71 50.80
C PRO A 29 56.80 -25.26 51.24
N SER A 30 55.85 -24.33 51.29
CA SER A 30 55.89 -23.07 52.09
C SER A 30 54.58 -22.28 51.80
N THR A 31 53.89 -21.57 52.69
CA THR A 31 53.93 -21.35 54.15
C THR A 31 52.54 -20.81 54.54
N LYS A 32 52.07 -21.16 55.74
CA LYS A 32 50.88 -20.60 56.38
C LYS A 32 51.12 -19.15 56.80
N GLU A 33 50.12 -18.29 56.65
CA GLU A 33 49.92 -17.16 57.55
C GLU A 33 48.43 -17.04 57.90
N GLN A 34 48.17 -16.77 59.18
CA GLN A 34 46.92 -16.92 59.90
C GLN A 34 46.67 -15.61 60.65
N LYS A 35 45.38 -15.23 60.82
CA LYS A 35 44.84 -14.09 61.61
C LYS A 35 44.83 -12.75 60.84
N ASP A 36 43.79 -11.91 60.88
CA ASP A 36 42.87 -11.61 61.96
C ASP A 36 41.46 -11.23 61.46
N GLN A 37 40.47 -11.53 62.30
CA GLN A 37 39.13 -10.96 62.22
C GLN A 37 39.20 -9.46 62.55
N THR A 38 38.78 -8.61 61.63
CA THR A 38 38.27 -7.27 61.98
C THR A 38 36.96 -7.03 61.28
N LYS A 39 35.90 -7.12 62.08
CA LYS A 39 34.53 -6.75 61.80
C LYS A 39 34.49 -5.22 61.57
N LEU A 40 34.60 -4.79 60.32
CA LEU A 40 34.39 -3.38 59.95
C LEU A 40 32.96 -3.20 59.44
N GLU A 41 32.13 -2.58 60.27
CA GLU A 41 30.82 -2.05 59.90
C GLU A 41 30.96 -1.13 58.67
N THR A 42 30.47 -1.56 57.52
CA THR A 42 30.21 -0.63 56.41
C THR A 42 28.96 0.18 56.74
N LYS A 43 29.17 1.28 57.47
CA LYS A 43 28.27 2.42 57.51
C LYS A 43 28.00 2.86 56.06
N LYS A 44 26.74 2.71 55.62
CA LYS A 44 26.20 3.37 54.43
C LYS A 44 26.56 4.86 54.46
N PRO A 45 27.24 5.43 53.44
CA PRO A 45 27.22 6.86 53.25
C PRO A 45 25.84 7.25 52.70
N LYS A 46 24.93 7.61 53.61
CA LYS A 46 23.82 8.52 53.28
C LYS A 46 24.44 9.88 52.94
N LYS A 47 24.70 10.13 51.66
CA LYS A 47 24.70 11.49 51.10
C LYS A 47 23.57 11.56 50.08
N LYS A 48 22.36 11.84 50.58
CA LYS A 48 21.33 12.50 49.79
C LYS A 48 21.87 13.90 49.51
N VAL A 49 22.34 14.14 48.29
CA VAL A 49 22.41 15.50 47.76
C VAL A 49 20.98 15.86 47.36
N PRO A 50 20.34 16.85 47.99
CA PRO A 50 19.06 17.32 47.51
C PRO A 50 19.34 18.18 46.27
N VAL A 51 19.17 17.61 45.09
CA VAL A 51 18.95 18.43 43.90
C VAL A 51 17.49 18.87 43.98
N THR A 52 17.26 19.98 44.68
CA THR A 52 15.98 20.70 44.61
C THR A 52 15.92 21.35 43.24
N LEU A 53 15.43 20.61 42.25
CA LEU A 53 15.11 21.16 40.94
C LEU A 53 13.77 21.91 41.11
N HIS A 54 13.82 23.24 41.15
CA HIS A 54 12.64 24.07 40.98
C HIS A 54 12.13 23.85 39.54
N MET A 55 11.27 22.85 39.35
CA MET A 55 10.34 22.88 38.24
C MET A 55 9.34 23.98 38.57
N VAL A 56 9.31 25.02 37.73
CA VAL A 56 8.25 26.02 37.74
C VAL A 56 6.95 25.29 37.44
N THR A 57 6.23 24.90 38.48
CA THR A 57 4.81 24.56 38.38
C THR A 57 4.10 25.89 38.15
N SER A 58 3.64 26.15 36.93
CA SER A 58 2.58 27.14 36.73
C SER A 58 1.37 26.61 37.49
N ASN A 59 1.05 27.27 38.60
CA ASN A 59 -0.22 27.08 39.30
C ASN A 59 -1.30 27.74 38.44
N ASP A 60 -1.85 26.99 37.49
CA ASP A 60 -3.12 27.33 36.84
C ASP A 60 -4.26 26.87 37.77
N ASP A 61 -4.42 27.59 38.89
CA ASP A 61 -5.65 27.61 39.67
C ASP A 61 -6.63 28.55 38.96
N ASP A 62 -7.25 28.07 37.88
CA ASP A 62 -8.38 28.77 37.24
C ASP A 62 -9.67 27.97 37.44
N SER A 63 -10.50 28.48 38.35
CA SER A 63 -11.70 27.86 38.90
C SER A 63 -12.94 28.11 38.05
N THR A 64 -12.81 28.05 36.72
CA THR A 64 -13.94 28.23 35.79
C THR A 64 -14.24 26.95 35.01
N GLY A 65 -14.79 25.94 35.73
CA GLY A 65 -15.90 25.08 35.28
C GLY A 65 -15.84 24.31 33.95
N ASN A 66 -14.75 24.34 33.19
CA ASN A 66 -14.59 23.57 31.97
C ASN A 66 -13.37 22.67 32.14
N SER A 67 -13.59 21.51 32.76
CA SER A 67 -12.59 20.46 32.99
C SER A 67 -12.06 19.93 31.65
N SER A 68 -11.17 20.70 31.03
CA SER A 68 -10.21 20.20 30.08
C SER A 68 -9.35 19.21 30.86
N THR A 69 -9.76 17.95 30.85
CA THR A 69 -9.00 16.81 31.36
C THR A 69 -7.70 16.77 30.57
N SER A 70 -6.68 17.48 31.06
CA SER A 70 -5.37 17.46 30.45
C SER A 70 -4.92 15.99 30.47
N ILE A 71 -4.83 15.40 29.29
CA ILE A 71 -4.46 13.99 29.16
C ILE A 71 -3.12 13.82 29.88
N ARG A 72 -3.09 12.87 30.80
CA ARG A 72 -1.93 12.66 31.66
C ARG A 72 -0.91 11.85 30.87
N ILE A 73 0.16 12.51 30.44
CA ILE A 73 1.32 11.80 29.87
C ILE A 73 1.86 10.82 30.93
N PRO A 74 2.03 9.53 30.58
CA PRO A 74 2.57 8.51 31.49
C PRO A 74 3.91 8.90 32.09
N ALA A 75 4.15 8.43 33.32
CA ALA A 75 5.39 8.71 34.05
C ALA A 75 6.63 8.23 33.29
N TRP A 76 6.57 7.04 32.67
CA TRP A 76 7.68 6.49 31.90
C TRP A 76 8.10 7.39 30.73
N LEU A 77 7.14 8.04 30.06
CA LEU A 77 7.40 8.88 28.89
C LEU A 77 8.03 10.21 29.31
N LYS A 78 7.55 10.81 30.41
CA LYS A 78 8.20 11.99 31.02
C LYS A 78 9.64 11.67 31.42
N MET A 79 9.86 10.54 32.08
CA MET A 79 11.19 10.08 32.46
C MET A 79 12.07 9.79 31.24
N TYR A 80 11.49 9.25 30.17
CA TYR A 80 12.21 9.00 28.93
C TYR A 80 12.66 10.30 28.27
N PHE A 81 11.81 11.33 28.18
CA PHE A 81 12.21 12.63 27.62
C PHE A 81 13.34 13.30 28.42
N LEU A 82 13.27 13.26 29.75
CA LEU A 82 14.32 13.80 30.61
C LEU A 82 15.65 13.03 30.44
N TRP A 83 15.57 11.70 30.41
CA TRP A 83 16.72 10.84 30.18
C TRP A 83 17.32 11.05 28.79
N HIS A 84 16.49 11.12 27.75
CA HIS A 84 16.90 11.32 26.36
C HIS A 84 17.68 12.62 26.21
N LYS A 85 17.15 13.73 26.73
CA LYS A 85 17.83 15.04 26.72
C LYS A 85 19.20 15.00 27.41
N THR A 86 19.27 14.35 28.57
CA THR A 86 20.52 14.22 29.35
C THR A 86 21.53 13.33 28.64
N ALA A 87 21.06 12.23 28.03
CA ALA A 87 21.91 11.32 27.29
C ALA A 87 22.46 12.01 26.03
N LEU A 88 21.62 12.70 25.26
CA LEU A 88 22.03 13.38 24.03
C LEU A 88 23.06 14.48 24.28
N SER A 89 22.97 15.21 25.40
CA SER A 89 23.96 16.25 25.76
C SER A 89 25.33 15.71 26.17
N GLN A 90 25.43 14.41 26.46
CA GLN A 90 26.69 13.74 26.78
C GLN A 90 27.36 13.10 25.55
N ILE A 91 26.66 13.04 24.42
CA ILE A 91 27.12 12.33 23.23
C ILE A 91 27.91 13.26 22.32
N ASN A 92 29.03 12.76 21.85
CA ASN A 92 29.92 13.39 20.89
C ASN A 92 30.53 12.34 19.95
N GLU A 93 31.32 12.81 18.99
CA GLU A 93 31.96 11.95 17.98
C GLU A 93 32.85 10.85 18.59
N SER A 94 33.45 11.08 19.76
CA SER A 94 34.36 10.12 20.39
C SER A 94 33.69 9.06 21.26
N ASN A 95 32.46 9.28 21.71
CA ASN A 95 31.80 8.39 22.69
C ASN A 95 30.44 7.84 22.27
N TRP A 96 29.91 8.19 21.09
CA TRP A 96 28.57 7.73 20.67
C TRP A 96 28.42 6.20 20.72
N GLN A 97 29.49 5.44 20.48
CA GLN A 97 29.49 3.97 20.54
C GLN A 97 29.17 3.40 21.93
N GLN A 98 29.32 4.20 22.99
CA GLN A 98 28.96 3.83 24.37
C GLN A 98 27.45 3.91 24.61
N HIS A 99 26.70 4.48 23.66
CA HIS A 99 25.25 4.65 23.72
C HIS A 99 24.55 3.74 22.71
N ARG A 100 23.26 3.53 22.94
CA ARG A 100 22.39 2.74 22.06
C ARG A 100 21.34 3.64 21.43
N PHE A 101 21.09 3.45 20.15
CA PHE A 101 20.20 4.28 19.34
C PHE A 101 19.13 3.42 18.68
N LEU A 102 17.93 3.96 18.57
CA LEU A 102 16.85 3.48 17.72
C LEU A 102 16.59 4.61 16.71
N VAL A 103 16.84 4.35 15.42
CA VAL A 103 16.80 5.41 14.41
C VAL A 103 15.71 5.10 13.40
N MET A 104 14.68 5.94 13.32
CA MET A 104 13.65 5.86 12.28
C MET A 104 14.24 6.42 10.98
N THR A 105 14.48 5.57 9.99
CA THR A 105 15.25 5.94 8.80
C THR A 105 14.42 5.95 7.52
N CYS A 106 14.68 6.92 6.65
CA CYS A 106 14.30 6.87 5.25
C CYS A 106 15.41 7.43 4.35
N PHE A 107 16.18 6.54 3.74
CA PHE A 107 17.30 6.89 2.85
C PHE A 107 16.87 7.10 1.40
N HIS A 108 17.77 7.69 0.60
CA HIS A 108 17.67 7.67 -0.86
C HIS A 108 17.65 6.23 -1.42
N GLY A 109 16.88 6.00 -2.49
CA GLY A 109 16.72 4.67 -3.09
C GLY A 109 15.82 3.71 -2.31
N MET A 110 15.38 4.07 -1.10
CA MET A 110 14.44 3.27 -0.30
C MET A 110 12.99 3.68 -0.52
N ARG A 111 12.09 2.70 -0.55
CA ARG A 111 10.64 2.92 -0.54
C ARG A 111 10.14 3.04 0.89
N CYS A 112 10.02 4.26 1.39
CA CYS A 112 9.62 4.51 2.78
C CYS A 112 8.14 4.90 2.96
N GLY A 113 7.30 4.73 1.94
CA GLY A 113 5.89 5.17 2.01
C GLY A 113 5.73 6.69 2.08
N GLY A 114 4.51 7.13 2.39
CA GLY A 114 4.17 8.54 2.56
C GLY A 114 4.52 9.09 3.95
N VAL A 115 4.22 10.36 4.19
CA VAL A 115 4.48 11.01 5.49
C VAL A 115 3.84 10.28 6.67
N THR A 116 2.59 9.82 6.50
CA THR A 116 1.89 9.07 7.54
C THR A 116 2.57 7.75 7.87
N ASP A 117 3.01 7.00 6.85
CA ASP A 117 3.64 5.69 7.04
C ASP A 117 4.95 5.80 7.83
N ARG A 118 5.61 6.96 7.76
CA ARG A 118 6.88 7.23 8.41
C ARG A 118 6.72 7.72 9.85
N LEU A 119 5.77 8.62 10.11
CA LEU A 119 5.70 9.35 11.39
C LEU A 119 4.59 8.86 12.33
N ARG A 120 3.53 8.22 11.81
CA ARG A 120 2.44 7.71 12.66
C ARG A 120 2.89 6.61 13.64
N PRO A 121 3.93 5.80 13.37
CA PRO A 121 4.46 4.86 14.35
C PRO A 121 5.29 5.46 15.49
N ILE A 122 5.30 6.78 15.69
CA ILE A 122 6.22 7.41 16.64
C ILE A 122 5.99 7.02 18.12
N LEU A 123 4.74 6.82 18.55
CA LEU A 123 4.43 6.36 19.91
C LEU A 123 4.97 4.95 20.22
N PRO A 124 4.69 3.93 19.37
CA PRO A 124 5.29 2.62 19.60
C PRO A 124 6.82 2.66 19.51
N MET A 125 7.42 3.53 18.68
CA MET A 125 8.88 3.75 18.66
C MET A 125 9.41 4.35 19.96
N LEU A 126 8.70 5.31 20.57
CA LEU A 126 9.06 5.87 21.88
C LEU A 126 9.04 4.82 22.99
N ARG A 127 7.98 3.99 23.05
CA ARG A 127 7.88 2.90 24.03
C ARG A 127 8.99 1.87 23.81
N ALA A 128 9.27 1.48 22.56
CA ALA A 128 10.37 0.58 22.22
C ALA A 128 11.74 1.15 22.61
N ALA A 129 11.97 2.45 22.36
CA ALA A 129 13.20 3.13 22.76
C ALA A 129 13.36 3.18 24.29
N HIS A 130 12.28 3.46 25.02
CA HIS A 130 12.26 3.45 26.48
C HIS A 130 12.60 2.07 27.06
N GLN A 131 11.92 1.02 26.59
CA GLN A 131 12.10 -0.35 27.07
C GLN A 131 13.51 -0.90 26.77
N SER A 132 14.09 -0.51 25.63
CA SER A 132 15.43 -0.94 25.20
C SER A 132 16.56 -0.04 25.69
N LYS A 133 16.25 1.04 26.43
CA LYS A 133 17.20 2.09 26.85
C LYS A 133 17.99 2.66 25.67
N ARG A 134 17.29 2.93 24.57
CA ARG A 134 17.83 3.52 23.34
C ARG A 134 17.40 4.98 23.18
N ILE A 135 18.28 5.78 22.61
CA ILE A 135 18.01 7.15 22.21
C ILE A 135 17.28 7.09 20.87
N LEU A 136 16.04 7.59 20.85
CA LEU A 136 15.24 7.67 19.64
C LEU A 136 15.73 8.84 18.79
N LEU A 137 16.08 8.56 17.54
CA LEU A 137 16.42 9.56 16.53
C LEU A 137 15.58 9.32 15.27
N ILE A 138 15.41 10.36 14.45
CA ILE A 138 14.71 10.28 13.16
C ILE A 138 15.66 10.82 12.09
N TYR A 139 15.90 10.01 11.07
CA TYR A 139 16.72 10.37 9.92
C TYR A 139 15.94 10.16 8.63
N TRP A 140 15.51 11.26 8.04
CA TRP A 140 14.72 11.25 6.83
C TRP A 140 15.49 12.04 5.79
N GLU A 141 15.84 11.45 4.64
CA GLU A 141 16.48 12.19 3.53
C GLU A 141 15.57 12.40 2.33
N ARG A 142 14.58 11.52 2.12
CA ARG A 142 13.80 11.46 0.86
C ARG A 142 12.36 11.95 1.03
N PRO A 143 11.85 12.93 0.27
CA PRO A 143 12.52 13.64 -0.80
C PRO A 143 13.48 14.73 -0.31
N PHE A 144 13.30 15.18 0.93
CA PHE A 144 14.13 16.17 1.61
C PHE A 144 14.25 15.83 3.11
N PRO A 145 15.21 16.44 3.83
CA PRO A 145 15.31 16.33 5.28
C PRO A 145 14.00 16.63 6.02
N LEU A 146 13.71 15.91 7.10
CA LEU A 146 12.49 16.17 7.89
C LEU A 146 12.51 17.58 8.51
N GLU A 147 13.70 18.07 8.82
CA GLU A 147 14.00 19.38 9.38
C GLU A 147 13.54 20.54 8.49
N GLU A 148 13.37 20.31 7.18
CA GLU A 148 12.77 21.28 6.27
C GLU A 148 11.28 21.53 6.59
N PHE A 149 10.62 20.57 7.22
CA PHE A 149 9.17 20.58 7.45
C PHE A 149 8.79 20.66 8.92
N LEU A 150 9.49 19.91 9.77
CA LEU A 150 9.24 19.78 11.20
C LEU A 150 10.54 19.91 11.98
N LEU A 151 10.49 20.60 13.11
CA LEU A 151 11.60 20.76 14.04
C LEU A 151 11.21 20.18 15.41
N PRO A 152 12.19 19.78 16.25
CA PRO A 152 11.89 19.50 17.65
C PRO A 152 11.43 20.79 18.36
N PRO A 153 10.38 20.74 19.20
CA PRO A 153 9.91 21.90 19.95
C PRO A 153 10.90 22.27 21.05
N GLU A 154 10.93 23.55 21.42
CA GLU A 154 11.75 24.02 22.54
C GLU A 154 11.37 23.28 23.83
N GLY A 155 12.35 22.69 24.51
CA GLY A 155 12.12 21.88 25.71
C GLY A 155 11.55 20.49 25.46
N GLY A 156 11.23 20.12 24.21
CA GLY A 156 10.80 18.78 23.83
C GLY A 156 11.95 17.78 23.64
N LEU A 157 11.63 16.66 22.98
CA LEU A 157 12.60 15.64 22.59
C LEU A 157 13.29 16.06 21.29
N ASP A 158 14.62 16.17 21.34
CA ASP A 158 15.44 16.43 20.14
C ASP A 158 15.73 15.13 19.40
N TRP A 159 14.94 14.83 18.37
CA TRP A 159 15.07 13.59 17.60
C TRP A 159 16.12 13.66 16.47
N ARG A 160 16.80 14.80 16.28
CA ARG A 160 17.71 15.00 15.14
C ARG A 160 18.96 14.15 15.28
N VAL A 161 19.44 13.63 14.15
CA VAL A 161 20.69 12.86 14.11
C VAL A 161 21.90 13.80 14.10
N PRO A 162 22.89 13.62 15.00
CA PRO A 162 24.16 14.34 14.91
C PRO A 162 24.90 14.01 13.60
N GLU A 163 25.48 15.03 12.95
CA GLU A 163 26.08 14.90 11.62
C GLU A 163 27.15 13.79 11.53
N TYR A 164 27.99 13.66 12.57
CA TYR A 164 29.03 12.64 12.65
C TYR A 164 28.51 11.19 12.77
N MET A 165 27.21 10.98 13.01
CA MET A 165 26.58 9.65 13.07
C MET A 165 25.92 9.22 11.76
N ILE A 166 25.69 10.15 10.83
CA ILE A 166 24.99 9.88 9.56
C ILE A 166 25.68 8.76 8.75
N PRO A 167 27.02 8.75 8.56
CA PRO A 167 27.69 7.69 7.82
C PRO A 167 27.43 6.29 8.40
N GLN A 168 27.45 6.16 9.73
CA GLN A 168 27.26 4.91 10.46
C GLN A 168 25.79 4.47 10.43
N ILE A 169 24.87 5.41 10.48
CA ILE A 169 23.45 5.13 10.24
C ILE A 169 23.27 4.59 8.83
N LYS A 170 23.83 5.20 7.79
CA LYS A 170 23.72 4.70 6.40
C LYS A 170 24.35 3.33 6.18
N GLN A 171 25.40 2.99 6.93
CA GLN A 171 26.04 1.67 6.89
C GLN A 171 25.15 0.57 7.50
N ASN A 172 24.24 0.92 8.40
CA ASN A 172 23.31 -0.03 9.00
C ASN A 172 22.03 -0.12 8.14
N GLY A 173 21.71 -1.30 7.59
CA GLY A 173 20.42 -1.49 6.94
C GLY A 173 19.24 -1.32 7.94
N PRO A 174 18.10 -0.76 7.52
CA PRO A 174 16.93 -0.69 8.39
C PRO A 174 16.29 -2.06 8.57
N SER A 175 15.90 -2.35 9.81
CA SER A 175 15.02 -3.45 10.14
C SER A 175 13.56 -3.03 9.93
N THR A 176 12.73 -3.93 9.43
CA THR A 176 11.27 -3.75 9.34
C THR A 176 10.52 -4.36 10.51
N HIS A 177 11.22 -5.09 11.39
CA HIS A 177 10.60 -5.98 12.37
C HIS A 177 10.57 -5.39 13.77
N PHE A 178 9.36 -5.14 14.29
CA PHE A 178 9.14 -4.62 15.63
C PHE A 178 9.78 -5.47 16.74
N ALA A 179 9.69 -6.80 16.62
CA ALA A 179 10.27 -7.73 17.58
C ALA A 179 11.81 -7.61 17.71
N SER A 180 12.49 -7.14 16.67
CA SER A 180 13.95 -6.91 16.73
C SER A 180 14.34 -5.76 17.67
N TYR A 181 13.39 -4.88 18.00
CA TYR A 181 13.61 -3.69 18.83
C TYR A 181 13.61 -4.01 20.33
N HIS A 182 12.88 -5.05 20.75
CA HIS A 182 12.78 -5.48 22.15
C HIS A 182 13.85 -6.47 22.57
N ASN A 183 14.61 -7.01 21.62
CA ASN A 183 15.65 -7.95 21.96
C ASN A 183 16.75 -7.23 22.76
N LYS A 184 16.67 -7.32 24.10
CA LYS A 184 17.65 -6.76 25.03
C LYS A 184 19.06 -7.22 24.67
N ARG A 185 19.19 -8.44 24.12
CA ARG A 185 20.43 -9.06 23.68
C ARG A 185 20.96 -8.54 22.35
N ASN A 186 20.27 -7.66 21.62
CA ASN A 186 20.82 -7.09 20.39
C ASN A 186 21.90 -6.05 20.74
N PRO A 187 23.19 -6.38 20.60
CA PRO A 187 24.27 -5.53 21.08
C PRO A 187 24.50 -4.31 20.17
N LYS A 188 23.83 -4.24 19.01
CA LYS A 188 24.09 -3.20 18.01
C LYS A 188 23.90 -1.80 18.62
N PRO A 189 24.94 -0.94 18.55
CA PRO A 189 24.84 0.44 18.99
C PRO A 189 23.74 1.18 18.24
N ILE A 190 23.64 1.02 16.92
CA ILE A 190 22.62 1.64 16.07
C ILE A 190 21.63 0.58 15.59
N LEU A 191 20.34 0.84 15.80
CA LEU A 191 19.26 0.02 15.26
C LEU A 191 18.38 0.88 14.37
N ASN A 192 18.57 0.75 13.05
CA ASN A 192 17.74 1.45 12.08
C ASN A 192 16.41 0.73 11.90
N THR A 193 15.35 1.50 11.72
CA THR A 193 14.00 0.99 11.52
C THR A 193 13.30 1.71 10.38
N LEU A 194 12.68 0.91 9.50
CA LEU A 194 11.66 1.34 8.55
C LEU A 194 10.37 0.60 8.90
N TYR A 195 9.83 0.90 10.08
CA TYR A 195 8.62 0.24 10.53
C TYR A 195 7.40 0.78 9.79
N GLN A 196 6.76 -0.10 9.01
CA GLN A 196 5.49 0.15 8.35
C GLN A 196 4.54 -0.98 8.71
N SER A 197 3.43 -0.64 9.34
CA SER A 197 2.35 -1.57 9.61
C SER A 197 1.01 -0.91 9.38
N TRP A 198 0.01 -1.71 9.03
CA TRP A 198 -1.34 -1.23 8.73
C TRP A 198 -2.00 -0.52 9.94
N ASN A 199 -1.62 -0.91 11.16
CA ASN A 199 -2.08 -0.30 12.42
C ASN A 199 -1.06 0.68 13.01
N TYR A 200 0.05 0.94 12.30
CA TYR A 200 1.13 1.83 12.73
C TYR A 200 1.72 1.48 14.11
N GLY A 201 1.58 0.23 14.55
CA GLY A 201 2.11 -0.28 15.82
C GLY A 201 1.23 0.01 17.04
N TRP A 202 -0.01 0.47 16.85
CA TRP A 202 -0.89 0.82 17.97
C TRP A 202 -1.39 -0.36 18.76
N LEU A 203 -1.67 -1.50 18.12
CA LEU A 203 -2.05 -2.71 18.86
C LEU A 203 -0.92 -3.11 19.81
N TRP A 204 0.32 -3.14 19.29
CA TRP A 204 1.48 -3.41 20.11
C TRP A 204 1.65 -2.38 21.24
N TYR A 205 1.49 -1.08 20.98
CA TYR A 205 1.55 -0.09 22.07
C TYR A 205 0.48 -0.34 23.14
N ASN A 206 -0.76 -0.60 22.70
CA ASN A 206 -1.89 -0.80 23.60
C ASN A 206 -1.78 -2.10 24.41
N GLU A 207 -1.18 -3.15 23.84
CA GLU A 207 -0.84 -4.40 24.55
C GLU A 207 0.19 -4.21 25.66
N GLN A 208 0.88 -3.08 25.69
CA GLN A 208 1.91 -2.75 26.68
C GLN A 208 1.43 -1.73 27.72
N LEU A 209 0.15 -1.34 27.70
CA LEU A 209 -0.40 -0.39 28.66
C LEU A 209 -0.44 -0.99 30.06
N GLU A 210 -0.15 -0.15 31.06
CA GLU A 210 -0.45 -0.42 32.47
C GLU A 210 -1.87 0.11 32.78
N ASP A 211 -2.48 -0.32 33.90
CA ASP A 211 -3.92 -0.13 34.20
C ASP A 211 -4.42 1.34 34.23
N ASP A 212 -3.53 2.33 34.17
CA ASP A 212 -3.83 3.77 34.13
C ASP A 212 -3.24 4.53 32.93
N GLU A 213 -2.61 3.83 31.98
CA GLU A 213 -2.01 4.47 30.81
C GLU A 213 -3.06 4.77 29.73
N PRO A 214 -3.10 6.01 29.19
CA PRO A 214 -3.97 6.33 28.06
C PRO A 214 -3.53 5.59 26.80
N SER A 215 -4.51 5.26 25.97
CA SER A 215 -4.26 4.57 24.70
C SER A 215 -3.39 5.41 23.75
N ALA A 216 -2.78 4.74 22.76
CA ALA A 216 -1.99 5.43 21.75
C ALA A 216 -2.76 6.59 21.08
N LEU A 217 -4.07 6.41 20.85
CA LEU A 217 -4.93 7.41 20.21
C LEU A 217 -5.15 8.64 21.08
N GLU A 218 -5.36 8.45 22.38
CA GLU A 218 -5.59 9.53 23.34
C GLU A 218 -4.33 10.37 23.54
N MET A 219 -3.16 9.72 23.59
CA MET A 219 -1.88 10.42 23.78
C MET A 219 -1.33 11.11 22.53
N PHE A 220 -1.68 10.62 21.34
CA PHE A 220 -0.96 10.95 20.11
C PHE A 220 -0.83 12.46 19.90
N LYS A 221 -1.95 13.19 19.98
CA LYS A 221 -1.97 14.64 19.78
C LYS A 221 -1.01 15.36 20.73
N GLN A 222 -1.11 15.06 22.02
CA GLN A 222 -0.34 15.75 23.05
C GLN A 222 1.16 15.49 22.89
N VAL A 223 1.54 14.23 22.68
CA VAL A 223 2.94 13.87 22.45
C VAL A 223 3.47 14.48 21.15
N TRP A 224 2.65 14.48 20.10
CA TRP A 224 2.98 15.07 18.80
C TRP A 224 3.29 16.58 18.91
N THR A 225 2.33 17.37 19.40
CA THR A 225 2.42 18.84 19.35
C THR A 225 3.25 19.44 20.47
N GLN A 226 3.30 18.82 21.65
CA GLN A 226 3.99 19.40 22.81
C GLN A 226 5.43 18.91 22.97
N HIS A 227 5.75 17.72 22.44
CA HIS A 227 7.02 17.07 22.77
C HIS A 227 7.87 16.65 21.58
N LEU A 228 7.29 16.46 20.39
CA LEU A 228 8.04 15.89 19.26
C LEU A 228 8.21 16.87 18.10
N PHE A 229 7.15 17.54 17.68
CA PHE A 229 7.17 18.30 16.43
C PHE A 229 6.53 19.67 16.56
N GLN A 230 7.28 20.69 16.14
CA GLN A 230 6.77 21.98 15.73
C GLN A 230 6.98 22.15 14.22
N MET A 231 6.13 22.92 13.56
CA MET A 231 6.33 23.23 12.13
C MET A 231 7.63 24.02 11.94
N SER A 232 8.35 23.78 10.86
CA SER A 232 9.47 24.64 10.47
C SER A 232 8.95 26.07 10.19
N PRO A 233 9.76 27.13 10.37
CA PRO A 233 9.28 28.51 10.18
C PRO A 233 8.60 28.75 8.82
N PRO A 234 9.11 28.24 7.68
CA PRO A 234 8.42 28.39 6.40
C PRO A 234 7.05 27.69 6.33
N VAL A 235 6.93 26.50 6.93
CA VAL A 235 5.66 25.75 6.98
C VAL A 235 4.68 26.43 7.93
N GLN A 236 5.13 26.88 9.09
CA GLN A 236 4.33 27.63 10.07
C GLN A 236 3.75 28.92 9.46
N GLN A 237 4.59 29.72 8.80
CA GLN A 237 4.15 30.96 8.13
C GLN A 237 3.12 30.68 7.04
N LEU A 238 3.30 29.60 6.26
CA LEU A 238 2.33 29.21 5.24
C LEU A 238 1.03 28.73 5.88
N TYR A 239 1.11 27.94 6.96
CA TYR A 239 -0.04 27.48 7.72
C TYR A 239 -0.85 28.65 8.28
N GLU A 240 -0.23 29.60 8.98
CA GLU A 240 -0.90 30.78 9.55
C GLU A 240 -1.60 31.58 8.45
N LYS A 241 -0.87 31.89 7.38
CA LYS A 241 -1.43 32.60 6.22
C LYS A 241 -2.64 31.89 5.63
N VAL A 242 -2.57 30.57 5.44
CA VAL A 242 -3.66 29.80 4.86
C VAL A 242 -4.82 29.72 5.84
N PHE A 243 -4.58 29.36 7.09
CA PHE A 243 -5.62 29.22 8.12
C PHE A 243 -6.40 30.52 8.35
N ASP A 244 -5.69 31.65 8.45
CA ASP A 244 -6.31 32.98 8.58
C ASP A 244 -7.15 33.34 7.35
N SER A 245 -6.66 33.01 6.15
CA SER A 245 -7.39 33.29 4.90
C SER A 245 -8.69 32.49 4.77
N LEU A 246 -8.77 31.32 5.41
CA LEU A 246 -9.94 30.45 5.40
C LEU A 246 -11.02 30.90 6.41
N GLN A 247 -10.71 31.86 7.29
CA GLN A 247 -11.61 32.39 8.32
C GLN A 247 -12.21 31.30 9.22
N LEU A 248 -11.43 30.24 9.48
CA LEU A 248 -11.82 29.14 10.35
C LEU A 248 -11.39 29.40 11.79
N GLN A 249 -12.09 28.76 12.73
CA GLN A 249 -11.72 28.76 14.15
C GLN A 249 -11.41 27.33 14.59
N PRO A 250 -10.29 27.06 15.29
CA PRO A 250 -9.94 25.72 15.72
C PRO A 250 -11.06 25.04 16.52
N GLY A 251 -11.35 23.78 16.22
CA GLY A 251 -12.43 23.00 16.84
C GLY A 251 -13.86 23.43 16.45
N GLN A 252 -14.03 24.44 15.57
CA GLN A 252 -15.33 24.96 15.16
C GLN A 252 -15.71 24.63 13.71
N PHE A 253 -15.06 23.64 13.10
CA PHE A 253 -15.41 23.16 11.75
C PHE A 253 -15.23 21.64 11.67
N ALA A 254 -15.83 21.03 10.65
CA ALA A 254 -15.55 19.64 10.27
C ALA A 254 -14.75 19.61 8.97
N THR A 255 -14.04 18.52 8.72
CA THR A 255 -13.23 18.37 7.51
C THR A 255 -13.66 17.20 6.65
N ALA A 256 -13.42 17.33 5.34
CA ALA A 256 -13.43 16.21 4.40
C ALA A 256 -12.03 16.09 3.79
N HIS A 257 -11.31 15.02 4.13
CA HIS A 257 -10.07 14.67 3.46
C HIS A 257 -10.37 13.70 2.32
N ILE A 258 -10.13 14.14 1.09
CA ILE A 258 -10.44 13.41 -0.14
C ILE A 258 -9.12 12.94 -0.76
N ARG A 259 -8.97 11.64 -0.97
CA ARG A 259 -7.80 11.08 -1.67
C ARG A 259 -8.23 10.60 -3.06
N ALA A 260 -8.39 11.55 -3.98
CA ALA A 260 -8.92 11.30 -5.31
C ALA A 260 -7.95 10.44 -6.14
N LEU A 261 -6.64 10.59 -5.97
CA LEU A 261 -5.63 9.87 -6.75
C LEU A 261 -5.13 8.58 -6.06
N TYR A 262 -5.89 8.03 -5.11
CA TYR A 262 -5.47 6.80 -4.42
C TYR A 262 -5.38 5.60 -5.37
N GLY A 263 -4.15 5.16 -5.67
CA GLY A 263 -3.88 4.01 -6.55
C GLY A 263 -4.14 4.28 -8.04
N LEU A 264 -4.38 5.55 -8.41
CA LEU A 264 -4.70 5.99 -9.76
C LEU A 264 -3.78 7.14 -10.15
N GLU A 265 -3.39 7.21 -11.42
CA GLU A 265 -2.68 8.38 -11.95
C GLU A 265 -3.64 9.53 -12.24
N LYS A 266 -4.86 9.19 -12.69
CA LYS A 266 -5.97 10.12 -12.93
C LYS A 266 -7.28 9.46 -12.55
N ARG A 267 -8.25 10.26 -12.09
CA ARG A 267 -9.62 9.81 -11.84
C ARG A 267 -10.58 10.50 -12.82
N PRO A 268 -11.53 9.77 -13.44
CA PRO A 268 -12.57 10.38 -14.26
C PRO A 268 -13.35 11.43 -13.47
N HIS A 269 -13.67 12.56 -14.11
CA HIS A 269 -14.36 13.68 -13.45
C HIS A 269 -15.69 13.25 -12.78
N VAL A 270 -16.47 12.37 -13.42
CA VAL A 270 -17.73 11.85 -12.87
C VAL A 270 -17.52 11.08 -11.56
N GLU A 271 -16.45 10.28 -11.46
CA GLU A 271 -16.11 9.55 -10.23
C GLU A 271 -15.57 10.49 -9.15
N THR A 272 -14.84 11.54 -9.55
CA THR A 272 -14.40 12.60 -8.63
C THR A 272 -15.61 13.31 -8.02
N ILE A 273 -16.64 13.65 -8.81
CA ILE A 273 -17.89 14.25 -8.31
C ILE A 273 -18.56 13.33 -7.27
N ALA A 274 -18.74 12.05 -7.59
CA ALA A 274 -19.37 11.10 -6.68
C ALA A 274 -18.60 10.97 -5.35
N LEU A 275 -17.28 10.85 -5.43
CA LEU A 275 -16.40 10.78 -4.25
C LEU A 275 -16.51 12.04 -3.39
N VAL A 276 -16.41 13.22 -4.00
CA VAL A 276 -16.49 14.52 -3.32
C VAL A 276 -17.84 14.68 -2.61
N ARG A 277 -18.95 14.40 -3.31
CA ARG A 277 -20.29 14.52 -2.74
C ARG A 277 -20.49 13.59 -1.56
N ASN A 278 -20.02 12.34 -1.65
CA ASN A 278 -20.10 11.43 -0.51
C ASN A 278 -19.26 11.92 0.68
N ALA A 279 -18.03 12.38 0.42
CA ALA A 279 -17.15 12.94 1.46
C ALA A 279 -17.82 14.12 2.19
N MET A 280 -18.45 15.03 1.44
CA MET A 280 -19.15 16.19 1.99
C MET A 280 -20.43 15.81 2.73
N ASN A 281 -21.21 14.86 2.22
CA ASN A 281 -22.35 14.31 2.96
C ASN A 281 -21.90 13.71 4.29
N CYS A 282 -20.81 12.94 4.28
CA CYS A 282 -20.26 12.38 5.51
C CYS A 282 -19.76 13.45 6.48
N ALA A 283 -19.12 14.52 5.99
CA ALA A 283 -18.75 15.65 6.83
C ALA A 283 -19.98 16.34 7.43
N SER A 284 -21.07 16.49 6.67
CA SER A 284 -22.35 17.03 7.17
C SER A 284 -22.97 16.15 8.25
N ASN A 285 -22.75 14.83 8.22
CA ASN A 285 -23.20 13.93 9.26
C ASN A 285 -22.47 14.12 10.59
N LEU A 286 -21.19 14.52 10.53
CA LEU A 286 -20.38 14.82 11.70
C LEU A 286 -20.67 16.22 12.27
N ARG A 287 -20.98 17.19 11.40
CA ARG A 287 -21.30 18.57 11.78
C ARG A 287 -22.33 19.17 10.81
N PRO A 288 -23.63 19.01 11.08
CA PRO A 288 -24.67 19.62 10.25
C PRO A 288 -24.51 21.15 10.20
N GLY A 289 -24.65 21.73 9.01
CA GLY A 289 -24.54 23.19 8.78
C GLY A 289 -23.12 23.75 8.57
N GLY A 290 -22.07 22.98 8.84
CA GLY A 290 -20.69 23.43 8.63
C GLY A 290 -20.18 24.43 9.70
N PRO A 291 -19.16 25.27 9.38
CA PRO A 291 -18.41 25.29 8.13
C PRO A 291 -17.58 24.00 7.91
N PHE A 292 -17.20 23.77 6.65
CA PHE A 292 -16.39 22.61 6.24
C PHE A 292 -15.06 23.05 5.60
N LEU A 293 -13.97 22.40 6.00
CA LEU A 293 -12.68 22.47 5.31
C LEU A 293 -12.48 21.22 4.44
N VAL A 294 -12.01 21.40 3.21
CA VAL A 294 -11.71 20.29 2.30
C VAL A 294 -10.22 20.30 1.95
N ALA A 295 -9.59 19.13 2.05
CA ALA A 295 -8.22 18.90 1.59
C ALA A 295 -8.21 17.72 0.62
N SER A 296 -7.47 17.86 -0.48
CA SER A 296 -7.42 16.86 -1.54
C SER A 296 -6.10 16.90 -2.29
N ASP A 297 -5.73 15.75 -2.84
CA ASP A 297 -4.60 15.61 -3.76
C ASP A 297 -4.92 16.01 -5.22
N LEU A 298 -6.16 16.42 -5.48
CA LEU A 298 -6.64 16.83 -6.79
C LEU A 298 -7.40 18.16 -6.68
N LEU A 299 -6.98 19.16 -7.46
CA LEU A 299 -7.60 20.50 -7.47
C LEU A 299 -9.08 20.46 -7.88
N ASP A 300 -9.42 19.62 -8.87
CA ASP A 300 -10.82 19.43 -9.30
C ASP A 300 -11.74 18.96 -8.17
N ALA A 301 -11.21 18.15 -7.24
CA ALA A 301 -11.99 17.70 -6.09
C ALA A 301 -12.24 18.83 -5.09
N LEU A 302 -11.32 19.81 -4.97
CA LEU A 302 -11.53 21.00 -4.15
C LEU A 302 -12.62 21.89 -4.76
N HIS A 303 -12.53 22.18 -6.06
CA HIS A 303 -13.52 23.01 -6.75
C HIS A 303 -14.93 22.41 -6.73
N GLU A 304 -15.05 21.09 -6.95
CA GLU A 304 -16.35 20.42 -6.87
C GLU A 304 -16.91 20.44 -5.44
N ALA A 305 -16.06 20.41 -4.41
CA ALA A 305 -16.51 20.49 -3.03
C ALA A 305 -17.05 21.89 -2.68
N GLU A 306 -16.37 22.95 -3.12
CA GLU A 306 -16.84 24.33 -2.97
C GLU A 306 -18.17 24.55 -3.69
N LYS A 307 -18.28 24.06 -4.93
CA LYS A 307 -19.52 24.09 -5.71
C LYS A 307 -20.65 23.33 -5.00
N TYR A 308 -20.38 22.14 -4.48
CA TYR A 308 -21.37 21.37 -3.73
C TYR A 308 -21.79 22.07 -2.44
N GLY A 309 -20.87 22.78 -1.77
CA GLY A 309 -21.16 23.68 -0.65
C GLY A 309 -22.16 24.77 -1.01
N TYR A 310 -21.94 25.43 -2.16
CA TYR A 310 -22.86 26.43 -2.70
C TYR A 310 -24.25 25.85 -2.98
N GLU A 311 -24.32 24.67 -3.62
CA GLU A 311 -25.58 23.94 -3.85
C GLU A 311 -26.34 23.62 -2.55
N LYS A 312 -25.62 23.42 -1.45
CA LYS A 312 -26.17 23.11 -0.12
C LYS A 312 -26.33 24.32 0.80
N ASN A 313 -26.01 25.52 0.32
CA ASN A 313 -26.04 26.77 1.09
C ASN A 313 -25.27 26.67 2.42
N VAL A 314 -24.05 26.11 2.36
CA VAL A 314 -23.13 26.02 3.50
C VAL A 314 -21.73 26.50 3.11
N THR A 315 -20.99 27.01 4.08
CA THR A 315 -19.61 27.43 3.87
C THR A 315 -18.70 26.22 3.74
N VAL A 316 -18.13 26.05 2.54
CA VAL A 316 -17.06 25.10 2.25
C VAL A 316 -15.84 25.91 1.83
N VAL A 317 -14.71 25.67 2.48
CA VAL A 317 -13.44 26.33 2.17
C VAL A 317 -12.38 25.29 1.85
N ALA A 318 -11.48 25.63 0.93
CA ALA A 318 -10.32 24.81 0.59
C ALA A 318 -9.08 25.69 0.47
N PRO A 319 -7.88 25.17 0.78
CA PRO A 319 -6.64 25.91 0.51
C PRO A 319 -6.51 26.22 -0.98
N ASN A 320 -6.31 27.50 -1.30
CA ASN A 320 -6.11 27.95 -2.68
C ASN A 320 -4.66 27.73 -3.12
N TYR A 321 -4.32 26.49 -3.46
CA TYR A 321 -3.01 26.14 -4.00
C TYR A 321 -2.94 26.41 -5.51
N GLN A 322 -1.83 27.01 -5.95
CA GLN A 322 -1.58 27.26 -7.39
C GLN A 322 -1.21 25.98 -8.15
N LYS A 323 -0.87 24.90 -7.44
CA LYS A 323 -0.46 23.60 -7.97
C LYS A 323 -1.11 22.50 -7.16
N GLU A 324 -1.30 21.34 -7.78
CA GLU A 324 -1.72 20.13 -7.08
C GLU A 324 -0.69 19.77 -6.00
N PRO A 325 -1.13 19.44 -4.77
CA PRO A 325 -0.22 18.98 -3.72
C PRO A 325 0.55 17.73 -4.15
N LEU A 326 1.87 17.76 -4.00
CA LEU A 326 2.69 16.60 -4.32
C LEU A 326 2.58 15.52 -3.25
N HIS A 327 2.50 14.26 -3.67
CA HIS A 327 2.53 13.14 -2.74
C HIS A 327 3.94 12.70 -2.37
N ILE A 328 4.26 12.78 -1.08
CA ILE A 328 5.43 12.13 -0.51
C ILE A 328 5.31 10.61 -0.74
N GLY A 329 6.32 10.03 -1.40
CA GLY A 329 6.41 8.58 -1.66
C GLY A 329 5.98 8.13 -3.06
N LEU A 330 5.26 8.96 -3.83
CA LEU A 330 4.90 8.67 -5.23
C LEU A 330 5.80 9.37 -6.25
N HIS A 331 6.45 10.46 -5.84
CA HIS A 331 7.31 11.23 -6.74
C HIS A 331 8.60 10.48 -7.10
N ASN A 332 8.99 10.59 -8.37
CA ASN A 332 10.24 10.01 -8.89
C ASN A 332 11.44 10.83 -8.39
N GLU A 333 12.39 10.17 -7.74
CA GLU A 333 13.60 10.81 -7.20
C GLU A 333 14.46 11.47 -8.28
N SER A 334 14.33 11.07 -9.55
CA SER A 334 15.13 11.62 -10.63
C SER A 334 14.73 13.05 -11.03
N ASP A 335 13.55 13.52 -10.62
CA ASP A 335 13.09 14.85 -10.98
C ASP A 335 13.66 15.91 -10.01
N LYS A 336 14.80 16.46 -10.45
CA LYS A 336 15.56 17.52 -9.77
C LYS A 336 14.86 18.88 -9.74
N SER A 337 13.69 19.01 -10.39
CA SER A 337 12.96 20.29 -10.43
C SER A 337 12.14 20.54 -9.16
N VAL A 338 11.88 19.49 -8.39
CA VAL A 338 11.12 19.59 -7.15
C VAL A 338 11.99 20.13 -6.03
N THR A 339 11.44 21.04 -5.23
CA THR A 339 12.09 21.65 -4.06
C THR A 339 11.28 21.34 -2.79
N PRO A 340 11.85 21.54 -1.58
CA PRO A 340 11.10 21.33 -0.33
C PRO A 340 9.77 22.09 -0.29
N THR A 341 9.75 23.30 -0.86
CA THR A 341 8.56 24.17 -0.93
C THR A 341 7.38 23.54 -1.66
N ASP A 342 7.61 22.66 -2.64
CA ASP A 342 6.52 21.97 -3.35
C ASP A 342 5.79 20.95 -2.46
N PHE A 343 6.38 20.57 -1.32
CA PHE A 343 5.78 19.67 -0.33
C PHE A 343 5.20 20.39 0.90
N TYR A 344 5.35 21.71 1.03
CA TYR A 344 4.85 22.44 2.21
C TYR A 344 3.33 22.32 2.36
N SER A 345 2.58 22.28 1.26
CA SER A 345 1.13 22.08 1.28
C SER A 345 0.73 20.79 2.00
N VAL A 346 1.50 19.70 1.85
CA VAL A 346 1.24 18.42 2.53
C VAL A 346 1.27 18.58 4.06
N PHE A 347 2.25 19.33 4.58
CA PHE A 347 2.35 19.57 6.02
C PHE A 347 1.34 20.62 6.48
N VAL A 348 1.04 21.63 5.68
CA VAL A 348 -0.04 22.58 6.00
C VAL A 348 -1.38 21.85 6.07
N ASP A 349 -1.75 21.04 5.08
CA ASP A 349 -3.00 20.30 5.04
C ASP A 349 -3.20 19.41 6.26
N ILE A 350 -2.18 18.66 6.70
CA ILE A 350 -2.33 17.80 7.88
C ILE A 350 -2.60 18.61 9.15
N TYR A 351 -1.95 19.76 9.32
CA TYR A 351 -2.18 20.63 10.47
C TYR A 351 -3.54 21.36 10.38
N LEU A 352 -3.97 21.80 9.19
CA LEU A 352 -5.31 22.38 8.99
C LEU A 352 -6.40 21.37 9.32
N LEU A 353 -6.26 20.12 8.83
CA LEU A 353 -7.20 19.05 9.14
C LEU A 353 -7.23 18.72 10.65
N ALA A 354 -6.06 18.73 11.31
CA ALA A 354 -5.94 18.51 12.75
C ALA A 354 -6.58 19.63 13.60
N GLN A 355 -6.81 20.82 13.04
CA GLN A 355 -7.58 21.87 13.73
C GLN A 355 -9.09 21.63 13.70
N SER A 356 -9.59 20.66 12.94
CA SER A 356 -11.03 20.38 12.89
C SER A 356 -11.53 19.64 14.14
N ARG A 357 -12.83 19.77 14.39
CA ARG A 357 -13.52 18.98 15.42
C ARG A 357 -13.65 17.53 15.01
N CYS A 358 -14.06 17.30 13.77
CA CYS A 358 -14.39 15.99 13.23
C CYS A 358 -13.86 15.85 11.80
N VAL A 359 -13.50 14.63 11.39
CA VAL A 359 -12.89 14.36 10.08
C VAL A 359 -13.64 13.27 9.32
N ALA A 360 -14.13 13.58 8.12
CA ALA A 360 -14.51 12.59 7.13
C ALA A 360 -13.27 12.17 6.33
N VAL A 361 -12.86 10.91 6.47
CA VAL A 361 -11.60 10.40 5.91
C VAL A 361 -11.83 9.53 4.68
N GLY A 362 -11.05 9.78 3.62
CA GLY A 362 -10.93 8.89 2.47
C GLY A 362 -9.97 7.72 2.69
N PRO A 363 -9.59 6.98 1.63
CA PRO A 363 -8.65 5.87 1.74
C PRO A 363 -7.23 6.36 2.09
N GLY A 364 -6.46 5.46 2.71
CA GLY A 364 -5.08 5.70 3.12
C GLY A 364 -4.93 6.31 4.53
N GLY A 365 -3.68 6.59 4.90
CA GLY A 365 -3.34 7.01 6.26
C GLY A 365 -3.54 8.50 6.58
N PHE A 366 -3.53 9.38 5.58
CA PHE A 366 -3.36 10.83 5.78
C PHE A 366 -4.53 11.48 6.56
N GLY A 367 -5.77 11.35 6.10
CA GLY A 367 -6.93 11.87 6.83
C GLY A 367 -7.10 11.23 8.22
N HIS A 368 -6.79 9.95 8.34
CA HIS A 368 -6.81 9.26 9.64
C HIS A 368 -5.70 9.79 10.58
N TRP A 369 -4.56 10.21 10.03
CA TRP A 369 -3.49 10.84 10.82
C TRP A 369 -3.89 12.24 11.31
N ALA A 370 -4.60 13.02 10.49
CA ALA A 370 -5.18 14.28 10.96
C ALA A 370 -6.22 14.05 12.06
N GLN A 371 -7.06 13.03 11.90
CA GLN A 371 -8.10 12.67 12.88
C GLN A 371 -7.51 12.36 14.27
N ILE A 372 -6.39 11.63 14.35
CA ILE A 372 -5.75 11.36 15.65
C ILE A 372 -5.02 12.58 16.24
N MET A 373 -4.64 13.55 15.41
CA MET A 373 -4.12 14.85 15.84
C MET A 373 -5.25 15.85 16.17
N GLY A 374 -6.49 15.51 15.82
CA GLY A 374 -7.69 16.35 15.87
C GLY A 374 -8.12 16.78 17.26
N TYR A 375 -9.13 17.65 17.36
CA TYR A 375 -9.74 17.99 18.66
C TYR A 375 -10.47 16.81 19.29
N ASP A 376 -11.23 16.09 18.49
CA ASP A 376 -11.93 14.88 18.91
C ASP A 376 -11.55 13.73 17.98
N HIS A 377 -10.57 12.93 18.41
CA HIS A 377 -10.16 11.75 17.65
C HIS A 377 -11.28 10.70 17.57
N LYS A 378 -12.33 10.76 18.38
CA LYS A 378 -13.46 9.81 18.27
C LYS A 378 -14.46 10.28 17.21
N CYS A 379 -14.47 11.56 16.85
CA CYS A 379 -15.38 12.13 15.87
C CYS A 379 -14.87 11.98 14.43
N TRP A 380 -15.13 10.84 13.80
CA TRP A 380 -14.75 10.63 12.41
C TRP A 380 -15.65 9.63 11.68
N ILE A 381 -15.61 9.68 10.35
CA ILE A 381 -16.35 8.75 9.48
C ILE A 381 -15.52 8.45 8.23
N ARG A 382 -15.54 7.19 7.76
CA ARG A 382 -14.89 6.82 6.50
C ARG A 382 -15.86 6.99 5.34
N HIS A 383 -15.53 7.83 4.36
CA HIS A 383 -16.38 8.07 3.17
C HIS A 383 -15.95 7.28 1.93
N SER A 384 -14.78 6.63 1.94
CA SER A 384 -14.32 5.81 0.81
C SER A 384 -13.31 4.73 1.22
N GLY A 385 -13.23 3.65 0.44
CA GLY A 385 -12.40 2.47 0.70
C GLY A 385 -13.13 1.36 1.46
N GLU A 386 -12.39 0.36 1.96
CA GLU A 386 -12.96 -0.76 2.74
C GLU A 386 -13.71 -0.22 3.96
N ARG A 387 -14.99 -0.60 4.13
CA ARG A 387 -15.90 -0.12 5.19
C ARG A 387 -16.27 1.35 5.10
N SER A 388 -16.26 1.95 3.91
CA SER A 388 -16.81 3.28 3.72
C SER A 388 -18.32 3.30 3.91
N GLN A 389 -18.83 4.42 4.39
CA GLN A 389 -20.25 4.70 4.45
C GLN A 389 -20.65 5.57 3.27
N ASN A 390 -21.78 5.24 2.65
CA ASN A 390 -22.48 6.15 1.75
C ASN A 390 -23.38 7.03 2.59
N CYS A 391 -23.01 8.28 2.71
CA CYS A 391 -23.67 9.24 3.59
C CYS A 391 -24.72 10.02 2.83
N GLU A 392 -25.85 10.26 3.47
CA GLU A 392 -26.81 11.28 3.05
C GLU A 392 -26.44 12.65 3.62
N TRP A 393 -26.84 13.71 2.94
CA TRP A 393 -26.61 15.08 3.42
C TRP A 393 -27.53 15.40 4.60
N LYS A 394 -26.98 15.79 5.74
CA LYS A 394 -27.74 16.32 6.87
C LYS A 394 -27.81 17.84 6.82
N GLN A 395 -29.02 18.35 6.67
CA GLN A 395 -29.27 19.78 6.85
C GLN A 395 -28.93 20.19 8.29
N PRO A 396 -28.47 21.43 8.52
CA PRO A 396 -28.46 21.97 9.88
C PRO A 396 -29.86 21.75 10.45
N GLU A 397 -29.92 21.01 11.55
CA GLU A 397 -31.15 20.91 12.32
C GLU A 397 -31.57 22.35 12.56
N GLN A 398 -32.72 22.75 12.00
CA GLN A 398 -33.30 24.04 12.36
C GLN A 398 -33.49 23.90 13.86
N GLN A 399 -32.54 24.44 14.63
CA GLN A 399 -32.74 24.63 16.04
C GLN A 399 -33.99 25.49 16.07
N GLN A 400 -35.13 24.83 16.26
CA GLN A 400 -36.30 25.45 16.80
C GLN A 400 -35.76 26.01 18.11
N LEU A 401 -35.36 27.27 18.06
CA LEU A 401 -35.23 28.12 19.21
C LEU A 401 -36.64 28.11 19.79
N THR A 402 -36.98 27.06 20.54
CA THR A 402 -37.96 27.12 21.59
C THR A 402 -37.36 28.14 22.53
N ILE A 403 -37.75 29.39 22.29
CA ILE A 403 -37.61 30.47 23.26
C ILE A 403 -38.52 30.05 24.41
N ASP A 404 -38.03 29.14 25.26
CA ASP A 404 -38.54 28.98 26.60
C ASP A 404 -38.18 30.28 27.31
N GLN A 405 -39.11 31.24 27.25
CA GLN A 405 -39.00 32.50 27.97
C GLN A 405 -38.84 32.17 29.47
N PRO A 406 -37.72 32.55 30.10
CA PRO A 406 -37.65 32.57 31.55
C PRO A 406 -38.69 33.59 32.03
N LYS A 407 -39.59 33.17 32.93
CA LYS A 407 -40.37 34.12 33.74
C LYS A 407 -39.39 34.91 34.61
N GLU A 408 -38.96 36.08 34.16
CA GLU A 408 -38.30 37.08 35.02
C GLU A 408 -39.26 38.21 35.42
N PRO A 409 -39.09 38.77 36.63
CA PRO A 409 -40.01 39.71 37.24
C PRO A 409 -39.86 41.14 36.67
N GLN A 410 -40.99 41.84 36.65
CA GLN A 410 -41.14 43.20 36.12
C GLN A 410 -40.16 44.19 36.78
N LEU A 411 -39.29 44.81 35.97
CA LEU A 411 -38.70 46.11 36.29
C LEU A 411 -38.67 47.00 35.03
N ALA A 412 -38.97 48.27 35.24
CA ALA A 412 -39.54 49.20 34.27
C ALA A 412 -38.67 49.57 33.06
N ILE A 413 -39.35 49.65 31.92
CA ILE A 413 -38.89 50.11 30.60
C ILE A 413 -38.61 51.62 30.63
N ARG A 414 -37.46 52.04 30.10
CA ARG A 414 -37.24 53.38 29.54
C ARG A 414 -37.05 53.21 28.03
N THR A 415 -38.00 53.74 27.27
CA THR A 415 -38.10 53.66 25.80
C THR A 415 -37.01 54.47 25.09
N VAL A 416 -36.31 53.84 24.15
CA VAL A 416 -35.57 54.51 23.08
C VAL A 416 -36.10 53.96 21.75
N ALA A 417 -36.48 54.86 20.85
CA ALA A 417 -37.09 54.55 19.56
C ALA A 417 -36.15 53.77 18.62
N PRO A 418 -36.68 52.90 17.74
CA PRO A 418 -35.90 52.22 16.73
C PRO A 418 -35.48 53.17 15.58
N PRO A 419 -34.29 52.98 14.98
CA PRO A 419 -33.91 53.69 13.77
C PRO A 419 -34.73 53.21 12.56
N PRO A 420 -34.97 54.08 11.56
CA PRO A 420 -35.77 53.77 10.38
C PRO A 420 -35.04 52.83 9.41
N SER A 421 -35.83 51.97 8.75
CA SER A 421 -35.43 51.09 7.65
C SER A 421 -34.78 51.87 6.50
N PRO A 422 -33.71 51.36 5.85
CA PRO A 422 -33.08 52.05 4.74
C PRO A 422 -33.91 51.92 3.46
N ALA A 423 -34.31 53.07 2.93
CA ALA A 423 -34.90 53.23 1.61
C ALA A 423 -33.83 53.68 0.59
N ALA A 424 -34.07 53.27 -0.67
CA ALA A 424 -33.54 53.78 -1.93
C ALA A 424 -32.03 53.65 -2.21
N LYS A 425 -31.72 52.82 -3.21
CA LYS A 425 -30.42 52.76 -3.90
C LYS A 425 -30.07 54.14 -4.45
N THR A 426 -28.88 54.64 -4.13
CA THR A 426 -28.38 55.93 -4.60
C THR A 426 -27.77 55.81 -6.00
N GLU A 427 -27.59 56.94 -6.67
CA GLU A 427 -26.96 57.07 -7.99
C GLU A 427 -25.53 56.49 -8.02
N GLU A 428 -24.83 56.47 -6.88
CA GLU A 428 -23.52 55.81 -6.71
C GLU A 428 -23.58 54.28 -6.87
N ASP A 429 -24.67 53.61 -6.46
CA ASP A 429 -24.83 52.16 -6.64
C ASP A 429 -24.99 51.79 -8.13
N LEU A 430 -25.55 52.71 -8.93
CA LEU A 430 -25.72 52.52 -10.37
C LEU A 430 -24.38 52.71 -11.12
N GLU A 431 -23.56 53.68 -10.71
CA GLU A 431 -22.21 53.87 -11.29
C GLU A 431 -21.29 52.67 -11.00
N VAL A 432 -21.36 52.10 -9.79
CA VAL A 432 -20.59 50.89 -9.44
C VAL A 432 -21.06 49.69 -10.29
N MET A 433 -22.37 49.51 -10.50
CA MET A 433 -22.86 48.43 -11.36
C MET A 433 -22.45 48.60 -12.83
N ILE A 434 -22.41 49.83 -13.36
CA ILE A 434 -21.94 50.10 -14.72
C ILE A 434 -20.45 49.76 -14.85
N ALA A 435 -19.63 50.15 -13.87
CA ALA A 435 -18.20 49.84 -13.86
C ALA A 435 -17.93 48.33 -13.75
N VAL A 436 -18.69 47.59 -12.94
CA VAL A 436 -18.58 46.12 -12.84
C VAL A 436 -18.91 45.46 -14.18
N LYS A 437 -19.98 45.91 -14.84
CA LYS A 437 -20.41 45.35 -16.13
C LYS A 437 -19.40 45.64 -17.24
N GLU A 438 -18.71 46.78 -17.20
CA GLU A 438 -17.63 47.11 -18.14
C GLU A 438 -16.40 46.21 -17.94
N VAL A 439 -16.03 45.92 -16.68
CA VAL A 439 -14.94 44.99 -16.35
C VAL A 439 -15.26 43.55 -16.81
N GLU A 440 -16.50 43.10 -16.62
CA GLU A 440 -16.95 41.78 -17.10
C GLU A 440 -16.90 41.67 -18.63
N THR A 441 -17.32 42.72 -19.32
CA THR A 441 -17.27 42.77 -20.79
C THR A 441 -15.83 42.71 -21.31
N LYS A 442 -14.89 43.42 -20.65
CA LYS A 442 -13.46 43.39 -20.98
C LYS A 442 -12.80 42.03 -20.67
N LYS A 443 -13.19 41.35 -19.58
CA LYS A 443 -12.74 39.98 -19.29
C LYS A 443 -13.20 38.98 -20.35
N LEU A 444 -14.44 39.11 -20.83
CA LEU A 444 -14.96 38.27 -21.90
C LEU A 444 -14.17 38.46 -23.21
N ALA A 445 -13.85 39.71 -23.56
CA ALA A 445 -13.03 40.03 -24.74
C ALA A 445 -11.61 39.44 -24.64
N ILE A 446 -10.98 39.47 -23.46
CA ILE A 446 -9.66 38.86 -23.23
C ILE A 446 -9.73 37.34 -23.43
N GLY A 447 -10.74 36.67 -22.88
CA GLY A 447 -10.92 35.22 -23.06
C GLY A 447 -11.12 34.81 -24.52
N GLN A 448 -11.81 35.63 -25.32
CA GLN A 448 -11.98 35.39 -26.76
C GLN A 448 -10.66 35.54 -27.52
N LEU A 449 -9.81 36.51 -27.16
CA LEU A 449 -8.48 36.69 -27.76
C LEU A 449 -7.53 35.54 -27.41
N GLU A 450 -7.55 35.05 -26.16
CA GLU A 450 -6.74 33.90 -25.75
C GLU A 450 -7.15 32.62 -26.49
N LYS A 451 -8.45 32.40 -26.65
CA LYS A 451 -8.98 31.30 -27.47
C LYS A 451 -8.49 31.39 -28.91
N ARG A 452 -8.57 32.58 -29.52
CA ARG A 452 -8.12 32.78 -30.91
C ARG A 452 -6.62 32.55 -31.08
N LEU A 453 -5.81 32.97 -30.09
CA LEU A 453 -4.37 32.72 -30.08
C LEU A 453 -4.03 31.22 -29.97
N ALA A 454 -4.81 30.46 -29.22
CA ALA A 454 -4.66 29.01 -29.11
C ALA A 454 -4.99 28.30 -30.43
N GLU A 455 -6.09 28.68 -31.09
CA GLU A 455 -6.47 28.18 -32.43
C GLU A 455 -5.35 28.44 -33.45
N MET A 456 -4.79 29.65 -33.50
CA MET A 456 -3.70 29.98 -34.42
C MET A 456 -2.41 29.19 -34.14
N LYS A 457 -2.13 28.83 -32.89
CA LYS A 457 -0.98 27.95 -32.56
C LYS A 457 -1.18 26.53 -33.08
N GLN A 458 -2.41 26.03 -33.00
CA GLN A 458 -2.76 24.70 -33.50
C GLN A 458 -2.66 24.65 -35.03
N GLU A 459 -3.18 25.66 -35.72
CA GLU A 459 -3.05 25.80 -37.19
C GLU A 459 -1.56 25.84 -37.62
N LEU A 460 -0.69 26.49 -36.83
CA LEU A 460 0.75 26.53 -37.11
C LEU A 460 1.42 25.16 -36.96
N LEU A 461 1.03 24.39 -35.94
CA LEU A 461 1.54 23.03 -35.71
C LEU A 461 1.13 22.09 -36.85
N GLU A 462 -0.11 22.19 -37.31
CA GLU A 462 -0.62 21.40 -38.43
C GLU A 462 0.06 21.77 -39.76
N ALA A 463 0.26 23.07 -40.02
CA ALA A 463 1.02 23.52 -41.20
C ALA A 463 2.49 23.07 -41.15
N ALA A 464 3.11 23.07 -39.97
CA ALA A 464 4.48 22.58 -39.79
C ALA A 464 4.57 21.06 -40.03
N GLN A 465 3.58 20.29 -39.59
CA GLN A 465 3.50 18.85 -39.81
C GLN A 465 3.34 18.52 -41.31
N GLN A 466 2.45 19.23 -42.02
CA GLN A 466 2.29 19.06 -43.47
C GLN A 466 3.59 19.34 -44.25
N LEU A 467 4.42 20.30 -43.82
CA LEU A 467 5.72 20.57 -44.43
C LEU A 467 6.76 19.46 -44.17
N VAL A 468 6.64 18.73 -43.07
CA VAL A 468 7.49 17.56 -42.77
C VAL A 468 7.08 16.39 -43.66
N ASP A 469 5.78 16.20 -43.88
CA ASP A 469 5.25 15.10 -44.69
C ASP A 469 5.49 15.28 -46.20
N VAL A 470 5.55 16.53 -46.68
CA VAL A 470 5.99 16.81 -48.07
C VAL A 470 7.48 16.48 -48.28
N LYS A 471 8.32 16.56 -47.24
CA LYS A 471 9.75 16.19 -47.34
C LYS A 471 9.99 14.69 -47.31
N SER A 472 9.11 13.89 -46.71
CA SER A 472 9.25 12.43 -46.68
C SER A 472 8.81 11.74 -47.98
N SER A 473 8.10 12.45 -48.88
CA SER A 473 7.57 11.89 -50.14
C SER A 473 8.48 12.08 -51.37
N THR A 474 9.61 12.79 -51.27
CA THR A 474 10.57 12.91 -52.39
C THR A 474 11.71 11.89 -52.23
N GLY A 475 11.46 10.68 -52.72
CA GLY A 475 12.44 9.58 -52.74
C GLY A 475 13.60 9.86 -53.70
N ALA A 476 14.84 9.70 -53.21
CA ALA A 476 16.04 9.63 -54.04
C ALA A 476 16.42 8.15 -54.27
N PRO A 477 16.82 7.73 -55.48
CA PRO A 477 17.09 6.34 -55.80
C PRO A 477 18.51 5.89 -55.40
N SER A 478 18.62 4.62 -55.01
CA SER A 478 19.87 3.96 -54.65
C SER A 478 20.75 3.69 -55.87
N THR A 479 22.04 4.02 -55.79
CA THR A 479 23.07 3.39 -56.62
C THR A 479 24.33 3.06 -55.81
N THR A 480 24.72 1.80 -55.92
CA THR A 480 25.97 1.16 -55.50
C THR A 480 27.13 1.50 -56.46
N GLY A 481 28.35 1.72 -55.95
CA GLY A 481 29.57 1.68 -56.77
C GLY A 481 30.73 2.55 -56.25
N ALA A 482 31.94 1.99 -56.26
CA ALA A 482 33.12 2.45 -55.53
C ALA A 482 34.06 3.44 -56.30
N ARG A 483 35.04 3.96 -55.54
CA ARG A 483 36.38 4.53 -55.89
C ARG A 483 36.55 6.03 -56.21
N THR A 484 37.26 6.69 -55.27
CA THR A 484 38.39 7.65 -55.42
C THR A 484 38.52 8.52 -56.68
N MET A 485 38.44 9.85 -56.54
CA MET A 485 39.58 10.79 -56.65
C MET A 485 39.16 12.28 -56.54
N LYS A 486 40.19 13.07 -56.19
CA LYS A 486 40.34 14.51 -55.94
C LYS A 486 39.76 15.50 -56.98
N ARG A 487 39.23 16.61 -56.43
CA ARG A 487 39.54 18.05 -56.71
C ARG A 487 38.91 18.74 -57.94
N LYS A 488 38.37 19.94 -57.62
CA LYS A 488 38.40 21.25 -58.33
C LYS A 488 37.10 21.78 -58.98
N GLU A 489 36.61 22.85 -58.35
CA GLU A 489 36.05 24.13 -58.82
C GLU A 489 35.36 24.31 -60.19
N SER A 490 34.28 25.10 -60.10
CA SER A 490 33.68 26.04 -61.06
C SER A 490 32.74 25.50 -62.14
N SER A 491 31.47 25.94 -62.10
CA SER A 491 30.91 26.91 -63.06
C SER A 491 29.43 27.22 -62.76
N GLU A 492 29.07 28.49 -62.97
CA GLU A 492 27.71 29.05 -62.98
C GLU A 492 26.84 28.45 -64.11
N GLY A 493 25.51 28.50 -63.95
CA GLY A 493 24.55 28.14 -65.01
C GLY A 493 23.09 28.09 -64.55
N GLU A 494 22.46 29.27 -64.51
CA GLU A 494 21.06 29.61 -64.81
C GLU A 494 19.84 28.68 -64.55
N ARG A 495 18.86 29.32 -63.88
CA ARG A 495 17.41 29.45 -64.19
C ARG A 495 16.38 28.34 -63.89
N GLU A 496 15.32 28.85 -63.24
CA GLU A 496 13.88 28.62 -63.43
C GLU A 496 13.05 28.00 -62.28
N SER A 497 12.30 28.90 -61.64
CA SER A 497 10.83 28.82 -61.48
C SER A 497 10.23 27.71 -60.58
N SER A 498 9.88 28.10 -59.34
CA SER A 498 8.59 27.72 -58.75
C SER A 498 8.11 28.77 -57.73
N THR A 499 7.56 29.88 -58.23
CA THR A 499 6.79 30.84 -57.43
C THR A 499 5.37 30.32 -57.24
N ALA A 500 5.09 29.58 -56.15
CA ALA A 500 3.72 29.22 -55.79
C ALA A 500 3.41 29.09 -54.28
N THR A 501 4.38 29.28 -53.38
CA THR A 501 4.17 29.08 -51.92
C THR A 501 4.30 30.35 -51.06
N THR A 502 4.58 31.51 -51.65
CA THR A 502 4.89 32.73 -50.90
C THR A 502 3.66 33.57 -50.51
N THR A 503 2.49 33.36 -51.13
CA THR A 503 1.28 34.17 -50.88
C THR A 503 0.55 33.77 -49.59
N GLY A 504 0.55 32.50 -49.20
CA GLY A 504 -0.09 32.03 -47.95
C GLY A 504 0.62 32.53 -46.68
N SER A 505 1.96 32.55 -46.69
CA SER A 505 2.77 33.00 -45.54
C SER A 505 2.60 34.50 -45.24
N LEU A 506 2.43 35.34 -46.27
CA LEU A 506 2.25 36.79 -46.07
C LEU A 506 0.86 37.15 -45.52
N SER A 507 -0.19 36.44 -45.94
CA SER A 507 -1.55 36.64 -45.40
C SER A 507 -1.63 36.25 -43.93
N PHE A 508 -1.01 35.14 -43.54
CA PHE A 508 -0.96 34.68 -42.15
C PHE A 508 -0.16 35.62 -41.24
N MET A 509 1.02 36.08 -41.69
CA MET A 509 1.82 37.04 -40.92
C MET A 509 1.11 38.39 -40.73
N LYS A 510 0.25 38.78 -41.68
CA LYS A 510 -0.61 39.96 -41.55
C LYS A 510 -1.70 39.75 -40.49
N ALA A 511 -2.41 38.62 -40.50
CA ALA A 511 -3.43 38.30 -39.49
C ALA A 511 -2.83 38.23 -38.07
N LEU A 512 -1.67 37.58 -37.91
CA LEU A 512 -0.98 37.52 -36.61
C LEU A 512 -0.59 38.91 -36.10
N LYS A 513 -0.12 39.80 -36.98
CA LYS A 513 0.23 41.18 -36.62
C LYS A 513 -1.00 41.98 -36.19
N GLU A 514 -2.14 41.82 -36.86
CA GLU A 514 -3.39 42.50 -36.54
C GLU A 514 -3.94 42.05 -35.17
N THR A 515 -3.99 40.74 -34.88
CA THR A 515 -4.40 40.21 -33.57
C THR A 515 -3.49 40.67 -32.43
N LEU A 516 -2.18 40.78 -32.68
CA LEU A 516 -1.23 41.26 -31.67
C LEU A 516 -1.40 42.75 -31.37
N LEU A 517 -1.73 43.57 -32.39
CA LEU A 517 -2.01 44.99 -32.22
C LEU A 517 -3.32 45.23 -31.48
N GLU A 518 -4.34 44.39 -31.71
CA GLU A 518 -5.62 44.43 -31.01
C GLU A 518 -5.47 44.06 -29.53
N ALA A 519 -4.71 43.00 -29.22
CA ALA A 519 -4.37 42.64 -27.84
C ALA A 519 -3.58 43.74 -27.11
N GLN A 520 -2.66 44.43 -27.82
CA GLN A 520 -1.93 45.57 -27.27
C GLN A 520 -2.81 46.80 -27.03
N ALA A 521 -3.86 47.02 -27.82
CA ALA A 521 -4.83 48.09 -27.60
C ALA A 521 -5.67 47.83 -26.34
N VAL A 522 -6.22 46.62 -26.19
CA VAL A 522 -6.98 46.19 -24.99
C VAL A 522 -6.12 46.31 -23.72
N ALA A 523 -4.84 45.96 -23.80
CA ALA A 523 -3.92 46.09 -22.67
C ALA A 523 -3.59 47.55 -22.30
N ARG A 524 -3.62 48.49 -23.24
CA ARG A 524 -3.42 49.93 -22.98
C ARG A 524 -4.64 50.56 -22.30
N ASP A 525 -5.84 50.23 -22.76
CA ASP A 525 -7.09 50.77 -22.18
C ASP A 525 -7.33 50.25 -20.75
N THR A 526 -6.88 49.03 -20.45
CA THR A 526 -6.98 48.46 -19.10
C THR A 526 -6.04 49.15 -18.10
N LYS A 527 -4.94 49.79 -18.58
CA LYS A 527 -3.98 50.53 -17.73
C LYS A 527 -4.47 51.92 -17.30
N GLN A 528 -5.53 52.47 -17.91
CA GLN A 528 -6.06 53.80 -17.56
C GLN A 528 -7.14 53.76 -16.47
N LEU A 529 -7.60 52.59 -16.03
CA LEU A 529 -8.54 52.44 -14.91
C LEU A 529 -7.79 52.41 -13.56
N HIS A 530 -7.32 53.58 -13.12
CA HIS A 530 -6.93 53.85 -11.73
C HIS A 530 -7.67 55.09 -11.25
N TYR A 531 -8.61 54.90 -10.31
CA TYR A 531 -9.39 55.98 -9.70
C TYR A 531 -8.51 56.93 -8.86
N PRO A 532 -8.87 58.22 -8.75
CA PRO A 532 -8.11 59.20 -7.98
C PRO A 532 -8.38 59.04 -6.47
N ARG A 533 -7.29 59.06 -5.70
CA ARG A 533 -7.25 58.97 -4.24
C ARG A 533 -7.40 60.38 -3.65
N SER A 534 -8.63 60.87 -3.45
CA SER A 534 -8.82 62.17 -2.76
C SER A 534 -10.20 62.40 -2.13
N THR A 535 -10.54 61.70 -1.04
CA THR A 535 -11.40 62.25 0.05
C THR A 535 -11.50 61.24 1.19
N LEU A 536 -10.75 61.46 2.29
CA LEU A 536 -11.12 61.09 3.68
C LEU A 536 -9.92 61.35 4.60
N THR A 537 -9.77 62.61 5.00
CA THR A 537 -8.99 63.03 6.17
C THR A 537 -9.90 63.09 7.40
N LYS A 538 -9.61 62.28 8.43
CA LYS A 538 -9.69 62.63 9.87
C LYS A 538 -9.01 61.54 10.70
N LEU A 539 -7.98 61.97 11.44
CA LEU A 539 -7.07 61.30 12.41
C LEU A 539 -7.79 60.74 13.67
N PRO A 540 -7.14 60.03 14.64
CA PRO A 540 -5.69 59.94 14.95
C PRO A 540 -5.11 58.50 15.11
N GLU A 541 -3.90 58.19 14.65
CA GLU A 541 -2.55 58.51 15.18
C GLU A 541 -2.07 57.56 16.30
N ARG A 542 -1.24 56.56 15.95
CA ARG A 542 0.02 56.23 16.68
C ARG A 542 0.89 55.19 15.95
N SER A 543 2.20 55.44 16.05
CA SER A 543 3.41 54.66 15.72
C SER A 543 3.72 54.32 14.26
N ARG A 544 4.54 55.20 13.64
CA ARG A 544 5.56 54.90 12.62
C ARG A 544 6.65 54.00 13.20
N VAL A 545 7.17 53.04 12.43
CA VAL A 545 8.62 52.81 12.16
C VAL A 545 8.79 51.97 10.87
N VAL A 546 9.52 52.55 9.91
CA VAL A 546 10.30 52.01 8.77
C VAL A 546 9.58 51.48 7.52
N ASN A 547 9.75 52.27 6.44
CA ASN A 547 9.58 51.93 5.03
C ASN A 547 10.81 51.18 4.52
N ASP A 548 10.62 50.13 3.71
CA ASP A 548 11.42 49.83 2.52
C ASP A 548 10.76 48.68 1.74
N ALA A 549 10.26 48.94 0.52
CA ALA A 549 10.18 48.01 -0.61
C ALA A 549 9.27 48.55 -1.75
N THR A 550 9.86 49.29 -2.69
CA THR A 550 9.30 49.43 -4.05
C THR A 550 10.41 49.33 -5.09
N ALA A 551 10.86 48.11 -5.36
CA ALA A 551 11.63 47.79 -6.55
C ALA A 551 11.59 46.29 -6.84
N THR A 552 10.55 45.78 -7.52
CA THR A 552 10.62 44.52 -8.28
C THR A 552 9.38 44.36 -9.15
N ASN A 553 9.44 44.79 -10.42
CA ASN A 553 8.58 44.23 -11.48
C ASN A 553 9.10 44.50 -12.90
N THR A 554 10.42 44.44 -13.12
CA THR A 554 11.02 44.59 -14.47
C THR A 554 12.00 43.47 -14.85
N THR A 555 12.09 42.40 -14.07
CA THR A 555 13.06 41.30 -14.29
C THR A 555 12.51 40.08 -15.03
N LYS A 556 11.21 40.01 -15.32
CA LYS A 556 10.60 38.85 -16.00
C LYS A 556 10.85 38.82 -17.52
N ASP A 557 10.85 39.97 -18.20
CA ASP A 557 10.98 40.01 -19.66
C ASP A 557 12.42 39.82 -20.19
N LYS A 558 13.45 40.16 -19.40
CA LYS A 558 14.85 39.93 -19.79
C LYS A 558 15.25 38.45 -19.78
N ASN A 559 14.60 37.63 -18.94
CA ASN A 559 14.94 36.21 -18.79
C ASN A 559 14.37 35.33 -19.91
N GLN A 560 13.35 35.79 -20.64
CA GLN A 560 12.75 35.01 -21.73
C GLN A 560 13.57 35.13 -23.04
N MET A 561 14.19 36.28 -23.30
CA MET A 561 15.12 36.45 -24.43
C MET A 561 16.47 35.76 -24.23
N LEU A 562 16.98 35.68 -22.99
CA LEU A 562 18.23 34.96 -22.68
C LEU A 562 18.09 33.43 -22.85
N ARG A 563 16.90 32.88 -22.62
CA ARG A 563 16.61 31.44 -22.76
C ARG A 563 16.62 30.96 -24.22
N VAL A 564 16.16 31.80 -25.16
CA VAL A 564 16.19 31.49 -26.60
C VAL A 564 17.63 31.53 -27.15
N SER A 565 18.43 32.49 -26.69
CA SER A 565 19.86 32.62 -27.03
C SER A 565 20.70 31.44 -26.53
N TYR A 566 20.39 30.91 -25.34
CA TYR A 566 21.10 29.78 -24.74
C TYR A 566 20.74 28.44 -25.40
N ALA A 567 19.47 28.24 -25.77
CA ALA A 567 19.02 27.04 -26.48
C ALA A 567 19.64 26.91 -27.89
N LEU A 568 19.87 28.04 -28.59
CA LEU A 568 20.57 28.04 -29.88
C LEU A 568 22.06 27.68 -29.74
N LYS A 569 22.74 28.15 -28.69
CA LYS A 569 24.16 27.82 -28.43
C LYS A 569 24.37 26.35 -28.05
N GLN A 570 23.42 25.74 -27.34
CA GLN A 570 23.53 24.33 -26.95
C GLN A 570 23.28 23.36 -28.10
N LYS A 571 22.41 23.69 -29.07
CA LYS A 571 22.22 22.88 -30.29
C LYS A 571 23.45 22.93 -31.21
N LEU A 572 24.20 24.03 -31.23
CA LEU A 572 25.44 24.16 -32.00
C LEU A 572 26.63 23.38 -31.37
N ALA A 573 26.68 23.28 -30.04
CA ALA A 573 27.74 22.58 -29.31
C ALA A 573 27.61 21.05 -29.34
N LYS A 574 26.40 20.51 -29.58
CA LYS A 574 26.14 19.07 -29.61
C LYS A 574 26.51 18.38 -30.94
N SER A 575 26.87 19.15 -31.96
CA SER A 575 27.35 18.65 -33.26
C SER A 575 28.86 18.30 -33.27
N ILE A 576 29.63 18.65 -32.22
CA ILE A 576 31.11 18.67 -32.28
C ILE A 576 31.82 17.58 -31.44
N ARG A 577 31.16 16.70 -30.68
CA ARG A 577 31.89 15.66 -29.91
C ARG A 577 31.31 14.27 -30.04
N GLY A 578 31.98 13.46 -30.86
CA GLY A 578 31.89 12.00 -30.84
C GLY A 578 33.24 11.37 -30.44
N ARG A 579 33.13 10.19 -29.82
CA ARG A 579 34.17 9.18 -29.44
C ARG A 579 34.74 9.28 -28.01
N GLN A 580 34.42 8.28 -27.18
CA GLN A 580 35.37 7.28 -26.67
C GLN A 580 34.65 6.14 -25.89
N THR A 581 35.27 4.96 -25.88
CA THR A 581 34.83 3.63 -25.40
C THR A 581 35.28 3.33 -23.95
N PRO A 582 34.75 2.29 -23.25
CA PRO A 582 35.02 2.02 -21.84
C PRO A 582 36.07 0.90 -21.59
N SER A 583 36.70 0.94 -20.41
CA SER A 583 37.55 -0.14 -19.87
C SER A 583 37.08 -0.55 -18.47
N THR A 584 37.12 -1.87 -18.25
CA THR A 584 36.88 -2.69 -17.06
C THR A 584 37.96 -2.55 -15.98
N THR A 585 37.70 -2.99 -14.72
CA THR A 585 38.50 -3.98 -13.93
C THR A 585 37.83 -4.31 -12.56
N LEU A 586 37.93 -5.59 -12.16
CA LEU A 586 37.52 -6.29 -10.92
C LEU A 586 38.32 -5.90 -9.65
N GLN A 587 37.83 -6.24 -8.44
CA GLN A 587 38.54 -7.14 -7.48
C GLN A 587 37.71 -7.60 -6.24
N HIS A 588 38.13 -8.75 -5.71
CA HIS A 588 37.55 -9.65 -4.68
C HIS A 588 38.07 -9.44 -3.24
N GLY A 589 37.38 -10.06 -2.26
CA GLY A 589 37.85 -10.52 -0.93
C GLY A 589 36.73 -10.39 0.14
N GLY A 590 36.31 -11.35 0.97
CA GLY A 590 36.84 -12.64 1.46
C GLY A 590 37.26 -12.53 2.94
N LEU A 591 36.64 -13.29 3.86
CA LEU A 591 37.06 -13.75 5.25
C LEU A 591 35.78 -14.03 6.11
N VAL A 592 35.41 -15.27 6.49
CA VAL A 592 35.89 -16.20 7.55
C VAL A 592 35.59 -15.72 8.98
N GLU A 593 34.67 -16.40 9.69
CA GLU A 593 34.54 -16.40 11.17
C GLU A 593 34.20 -17.82 11.66
N ASP A 594 34.98 -18.29 12.64
CA ASP A 594 34.82 -19.53 13.40
C ASP A 594 34.29 -19.22 14.81
N ASP A 595 33.32 -20.02 15.21
CA ASP A 595 33.11 -20.75 16.47
C ASP A 595 32.93 -20.11 17.87
N ASN A 596 31.93 -20.72 18.52
CA ASN A 596 31.76 -21.07 19.93
C ASN A 596 31.45 -19.99 20.95
N ASP A 597 30.31 -20.16 21.64
CA ASP A 597 30.33 -20.38 23.09
C ASP A 597 28.99 -20.93 23.61
N ASN A 598 29.10 -21.95 24.45
CA ASN A 598 28.07 -22.50 25.32
C ASN A 598 27.72 -21.49 26.42
N ASP A 599 26.50 -21.57 26.96
CA ASP A 599 26.32 -21.64 28.43
C ASP A 599 24.84 -21.79 28.82
N ASP A 600 24.64 -22.75 29.73
CA ASP A 600 23.51 -23.02 30.60
C ASP A 600 23.10 -21.77 31.40
N ASP A 601 21.79 -21.59 31.63
CA ASP A 601 21.30 -21.51 33.02
C ASP A 601 19.78 -21.49 33.14
N THR A 602 19.35 -22.02 34.29
CA THR A 602 18.05 -22.54 34.69
C THR A 602 17.06 -21.53 35.29
N SER A 603 15.77 -21.90 35.19
CA SER A 603 14.67 -21.75 36.19
C SER A 603 14.23 -20.35 36.67
N GLU A 604 12.93 -20.05 36.58
CA GLU A 604 11.97 -20.16 37.70
C GLU A 604 10.56 -19.63 37.36
N ASP A 605 9.61 -20.31 37.99
CA ASP A 605 8.15 -20.20 38.06
C ASP A 605 7.47 -18.83 37.96
N THR A 606 6.24 -18.80 37.41
CA THR A 606 5.11 -18.10 38.05
C THR A 606 3.75 -18.58 37.53
N SER A 607 2.79 -18.55 38.45
CA SER A 607 1.52 -19.26 38.54
C SER A 607 0.37 -18.76 37.66
N VAL A 608 -0.46 -19.73 37.26
CA VAL A 608 -1.72 -19.64 36.53
C VAL A 608 -2.85 -19.02 37.37
N ALA A 609 -3.70 -18.19 36.74
CA ALA A 609 -5.04 -17.86 37.23
C ALA A 609 -6.07 -18.36 36.20
N GLU A 610 -6.88 -19.33 36.63
CA GLU A 610 -7.96 -19.95 35.85
C GLU A 610 -9.18 -19.02 35.73
N GLN A 611 -9.80 -18.98 34.54
CA GLN A 611 -11.19 -18.55 34.39
C GLN A 611 -11.97 -19.61 33.61
N HIS A 612 -12.97 -20.16 34.29
CA HIS A 612 -13.98 -21.09 33.78
C HIS A 612 -14.80 -20.48 32.64
N VAL A 613 -14.94 -21.22 31.53
CA VAL A 613 -16.04 -21.05 30.56
C VAL A 613 -16.72 -22.40 30.39
N SER A 614 -18.01 -22.44 30.74
CA SER A 614 -18.90 -23.58 30.62
C SER A 614 -19.18 -23.93 29.15
N LEU A 615 -18.89 -25.17 28.77
CA LEU A 615 -19.31 -25.76 27.49
C LEU A 615 -20.73 -26.33 27.64
N VAL A 616 -21.60 -25.97 26.69
CA VAL A 616 -22.88 -26.64 26.44
C VAL A 616 -22.57 -27.82 25.53
N GLU A 617 -22.75 -29.03 26.04
CA GLU A 617 -22.70 -30.27 25.27
C GLU A 617 -24.11 -30.58 24.75
N ASP A 618 -24.32 -30.48 23.44
CA ASP A 618 -25.48 -31.08 22.78
C ASP A 618 -25.12 -32.51 22.36
N HIS A 619 -25.76 -33.48 23.03
CA HIS A 619 -25.81 -34.90 22.66
C HIS A 619 -26.64 -35.07 21.39
N PHE A 620 -26.08 -35.72 20.37
CA PHE A 620 -26.82 -36.43 19.33
C PHE A 620 -26.34 -37.88 19.33
N ASP A 621 -27.16 -38.75 19.92
CA ASP A 621 -27.09 -40.20 19.78
C ASP A 621 -27.83 -40.58 18.49
N ASP A 622 -27.17 -41.33 17.59
CA ASP A 622 -27.80 -42.03 16.47
C ASP A 622 -27.48 -43.53 16.61
N ASP A 623 -28.45 -44.26 17.16
CA ASP A 623 -28.59 -45.72 17.06
C ASP A 623 -29.76 -46.02 16.12
N ILE A 624 -29.50 -46.39 14.86
CA ILE A 624 -30.46 -47.13 14.03
C ILE A 624 -29.70 -48.16 13.19
N GLU A 625 -29.71 -49.41 13.65
CA GLU A 625 -29.54 -50.59 12.82
C GLU A 625 -30.85 -50.88 12.06
N GLY A 626 -30.74 -51.26 10.79
CA GLY A 626 -31.88 -51.67 9.98
C GLY A 626 -31.46 -52.15 8.59
N GLU A 627 -31.31 -53.47 8.48
CA GLU A 627 -31.28 -54.24 7.23
C GLU A 627 -32.56 -53.97 6.41
N ASP A 628 -32.45 -53.77 5.09
CA ASP A 628 -33.17 -54.61 4.13
C ASP A 628 -32.76 -54.35 2.67
N ASP A 629 -32.70 -55.47 1.94
CA ASP A 629 -32.49 -55.64 0.52
C ASP A 629 -33.49 -54.84 -0.35
N THR A 630 -32.99 -54.18 -1.40
CA THR A 630 -33.50 -54.29 -2.79
C THR A 630 -32.73 -53.36 -3.72
N SER A 631 -31.86 -53.96 -4.55
CA SER A 631 -31.17 -53.30 -5.65
C SER A 631 -32.01 -53.34 -6.93
N PRO A 632 -32.10 -52.23 -7.68
CA PRO A 632 -32.33 -52.28 -9.11
C PRO A 632 -31.02 -51.94 -9.85
N THR A 633 -30.62 -52.89 -10.69
CA THR A 633 -29.58 -52.79 -11.71
C THR A 633 -29.69 -51.49 -12.55
N SER A 634 -28.70 -50.61 -12.45
CA SER A 634 -28.44 -49.58 -13.47
C SER A 634 -27.04 -49.75 -14.06
N SER A 635 -27.05 -50.30 -15.28
CA SER A 635 -26.09 -50.15 -16.36
C SER A 635 -25.02 -49.05 -16.17
N GLU A 636 -23.79 -49.45 -15.90
CA GLU A 636 -22.59 -48.61 -15.97
C GLU A 636 -22.31 -48.19 -17.42
N MET A 637 -22.43 -46.90 -17.72
CA MET A 637 -21.69 -46.27 -18.81
C MET A 637 -20.39 -45.72 -18.21
N SER A 638 -19.31 -46.49 -18.35
CA SER A 638 -17.95 -46.06 -18.03
C SER A 638 -17.40 -45.20 -19.17
N THR A 639 -17.43 -43.88 -18.99
CA THR A 639 -16.72 -42.89 -19.82
C THR A 639 -16.13 -41.77 -18.95
N THR A 640 -15.34 -42.13 -17.93
CA THR A 640 -14.59 -41.17 -17.07
C THR A 640 -13.09 -41.48 -17.11
N GLY A 641 -12.50 -41.42 -18.30
CA GLY A 641 -11.15 -41.96 -18.58
C GLY A 641 -9.97 -40.98 -18.59
N VAL A 642 -10.13 -39.70 -18.24
CA VAL A 642 -9.01 -38.73 -18.42
C VAL A 642 -8.51 -38.12 -17.12
N PHE A 643 -9.37 -37.90 -16.12
CA PHE A 643 -8.92 -37.38 -14.82
C PHE A 643 -8.50 -38.50 -13.86
N ASN A 644 -9.15 -39.67 -13.94
CA ASN A 644 -8.79 -40.81 -13.10
C ASN A 644 -7.43 -41.42 -13.47
N ASP A 645 -6.97 -41.34 -14.73
CA ASP A 645 -5.65 -41.91 -15.09
C ASP A 645 -4.46 -41.10 -14.54
N TYR A 646 -4.67 -39.83 -14.16
CA TYR A 646 -3.66 -39.04 -13.45
C TYR A 646 -3.65 -39.30 -11.93
N VAL A 647 -4.73 -39.85 -11.37
CA VAL A 647 -4.88 -40.16 -9.93
C VAL A 647 -4.74 -41.67 -9.66
N ALA A 648 -4.99 -42.52 -10.65
CA ALA A 648 -4.75 -43.97 -10.64
C ALA A 648 -3.24 -44.24 -10.84
N MET A 649 -2.43 -43.65 -9.97
CA MET A 649 -1.04 -44.03 -9.82
C MET A 649 -0.97 -45.47 -9.34
N ASN A 650 0.01 -46.19 -9.87
CA ASN A 650 0.32 -47.58 -9.54
C ASN A 650 0.16 -47.84 -8.03
N PRO A 651 -0.73 -48.75 -7.58
CA PRO A 651 -1.01 -49.00 -6.16
C PRO A 651 0.19 -49.53 -5.36
N ASN A 652 1.33 -49.79 -6.02
CA ASN A 652 2.62 -50.11 -5.40
C ASN A 652 3.54 -48.88 -5.20
N ARG A 653 3.03 -47.64 -5.28
CA ARG A 653 3.84 -46.43 -5.02
C ARG A 653 3.71 -46.00 -3.56
N ASP A 654 4.75 -46.26 -2.78
CA ASP A 654 4.75 -45.96 -1.35
C ASP A 654 4.82 -44.45 -1.04
N ASN A 655 5.39 -43.62 -1.93
CA ASN A 655 5.56 -42.17 -1.72
C ASN A 655 5.47 -41.35 -3.02
N LEU A 656 4.63 -40.31 -3.07
CA LEU A 656 4.51 -39.42 -4.24
C LEU A 656 5.74 -38.53 -4.50
N TRP A 657 6.49 -38.19 -3.45
CA TRP A 657 7.66 -37.31 -3.57
C TRP A 657 8.89 -37.99 -4.19
N ASP A 658 8.91 -39.32 -4.27
CA ASP A 658 10.02 -40.06 -4.86
C ASP A 658 10.13 -39.81 -6.36
N ASP A 659 8.99 -39.59 -7.03
CA ASP A 659 8.89 -39.31 -8.47
C ASP A 659 9.35 -37.90 -8.88
N SER A 660 9.38 -36.95 -7.93
CA SER A 660 9.75 -35.58 -8.23
C SER A 660 11.24 -35.47 -8.59
N SER A 661 11.55 -34.91 -9.76
CA SER A 661 12.93 -34.61 -10.15
C SER A 661 13.40 -33.23 -9.72
N THR A 662 12.49 -32.33 -9.32
CA THR A 662 12.79 -30.95 -8.93
C THR A 662 12.79 -30.75 -7.42
N MET A 663 12.19 -31.65 -6.63
CA MET A 663 12.13 -31.50 -5.19
C MET A 663 13.49 -31.76 -4.53
N PRO A 664 13.99 -30.86 -3.67
CA PRO A 664 15.28 -31.03 -3.02
C PRO A 664 15.27 -32.20 -2.04
N GLY A 665 16.44 -32.83 -1.84
CA GLY A 665 16.58 -34.02 -1.01
C GLY A 665 16.08 -33.85 0.43
N TRP A 666 16.31 -32.69 1.03
CA TRP A 666 15.84 -32.40 2.39
C TRP A 666 14.31 -32.39 2.50
N MET A 667 13.60 -31.99 1.44
CA MET A 667 12.13 -31.91 1.45
C MET A 667 11.52 -33.31 1.34
N LYS A 668 12.10 -34.18 0.50
CA LYS A 668 11.72 -35.60 0.45
C LYS A 668 11.96 -36.29 1.81
N GLN A 669 13.13 -36.05 2.41
CA GLN A 669 13.44 -36.55 3.75
C GLN A 669 12.48 -36.01 4.81
N TYR A 670 12.12 -34.73 4.72
CA TYR A 670 11.17 -34.11 5.64
C TYR A 670 9.78 -34.72 5.50
N PHE A 671 9.28 -34.99 4.29
CA PHE A 671 7.98 -35.64 4.10
C PHE A 671 7.95 -37.07 4.64
N LEU A 672 9.02 -37.84 4.41
CA LEU A 672 9.17 -39.17 5.00
C LEU A 672 9.17 -39.10 6.54
N TRP A 673 10.02 -38.24 7.11
CA TRP A 673 10.10 -38.02 8.55
C TRP A 673 8.76 -37.54 9.13
N HIS A 674 8.08 -36.60 8.48
CA HIS A 674 6.79 -36.07 8.93
C HIS A 674 5.74 -37.16 9.00
N ARG A 675 5.66 -38.02 7.97
CA ARG A 675 4.75 -39.17 7.95
C ARG A 675 5.01 -40.11 9.13
N GLU A 676 6.27 -40.47 9.38
CA GLU A 676 6.67 -41.34 10.50
C GLU A 676 6.32 -40.73 11.86
N GLN A 677 6.70 -39.46 12.07
CA GLN A 677 6.42 -38.75 13.31
C GLN A 677 4.92 -38.57 13.55
N ARG A 678 4.15 -38.29 12.49
CA ARG A 678 2.69 -38.18 12.57
C ARG A 678 2.04 -39.50 12.92
N ALA A 679 2.49 -40.62 12.33
CA ALA A 679 1.96 -41.94 12.63
C ALA A 679 2.22 -42.36 14.09
N ALA A 680 3.34 -41.91 14.67
CA ALA A 680 3.67 -42.13 16.07
C ALA A 680 3.00 -41.13 17.04
N LEU A 681 2.33 -40.10 16.54
CA LEU A 681 1.79 -39.01 17.35
C LEU A 681 0.47 -39.42 18.03
N THR A 682 0.44 -39.33 19.36
CA THR A 682 -0.71 -39.67 20.20
C THR A 682 -1.07 -38.50 21.13
N PRO A 683 -2.27 -38.50 21.75
CA PRO A 683 -2.62 -37.53 22.78
C PRO A 683 -1.67 -37.51 23.99
N ASP A 684 -0.93 -38.59 24.24
CA ASP A 684 -0.05 -38.71 25.39
C ASP A 684 1.37 -38.21 25.12
N ASN A 685 1.86 -38.31 23.87
CA ASN A 685 3.25 -37.98 23.52
C ASN A 685 3.40 -36.66 22.74
N PHE A 686 2.31 -35.97 22.38
CA PHE A 686 2.43 -34.78 21.53
C PHE A 686 3.30 -33.67 22.14
N ARG A 687 3.43 -33.63 23.47
CA ARG A 687 4.27 -32.65 24.19
C ARG A 687 5.76 -32.86 23.98
N GLU A 688 6.17 -34.05 23.54
CA GLU A 688 7.54 -34.38 23.17
C GLU A 688 7.89 -33.89 21.76
N GLN A 689 6.88 -33.47 21.01
CA GLN A 689 7.01 -33.01 19.63
C GLN A 689 6.86 -31.49 19.55
N ARG A 690 7.35 -30.92 18.44
CA ARG A 690 7.25 -29.49 18.16
C ARG A 690 6.47 -29.27 16.89
N PHE A 691 5.66 -28.22 16.87
CA PHE A 691 4.71 -27.96 15.80
C PHE A 691 4.88 -26.56 15.23
N ILE A 692 4.64 -26.45 13.93
CA ILE A 692 4.36 -25.20 13.25
C ILE A 692 3.03 -25.36 12.53
N ILE A 693 2.08 -24.50 12.88
CA ILE A 693 0.68 -24.62 12.48
C ILE A 693 0.31 -23.37 11.70
N MET A 694 0.09 -23.53 10.40
CA MET A 694 -0.47 -22.48 9.55
C MET A 694 -1.96 -22.38 9.83
N THR A 695 -2.38 -21.27 10.43
CA THR A 695 -3.76 -21.10 10.89
C THR A 695 -4.57 -20.12 10.06
N CYS A 696 -5.87 -20.38 9.98
CA CYS A 696 -6.87 -19.35 9.68
C CYS A 696 -8.10 -19.57 10.54
N LEU A 697 -8.07 -19.04 11.76
CA LEU A 697 -9.16 -19.23 12.74
C LEU A 697 -10.29 -18.21 12.53
N ARG A 698 -11.45 -18.48 13.13
CA ARG A 698 -12.57 -17.51 13.19
C ARG A 698 -12.15 -16.19 13.82
N GLY A 699 -12.74 -15.09 13.36
CA GLY A 699 -12.39 -13.72 13.76
C GLY A 699 -11.04 -13.21 13.23
N ALA A 700 -10.24 -14.05 12.55
CA ALA A 700 -8.95 -13.65 11.99
C ALA A 700 -9.09 -13.09 10.57
N LYS A 701 -8.29 -12.06 10.23
CA LYS A 701 -8.12 -11.62 8.83
C LYS A 701 -7.05 -12.48 8.15
N CYS A 702 -7.45 -13.53 7.44
CA CYS A 702 -6.51 -14.45 6.80
C CYS A 702 -6.21 -14.17 5.32
N GLY A 703 -6.81 -13.14 4.71
CA GLY A 703 -6.64 -12.89 3.27
C GLY A 703 -7.35 -13.93 2.40
N GLY A 704 -7.08 -13.92 1.10
CA GLY A 704 -7.61 -14.89 0.13
C GLY A 704 -6.81 -16.19 0.10
N MET A 705 -7.22 -17.13 -0.76
CA MET A 705 -6.59 -18.46 -0.89
C MET A 705 -5.07 -18.37 -1.12
N THR A 706 -4.62 -17.54 -2.06
CA THR A 706 -3.19 -17.37 -2.37
C THR A 706 -2.42 -16.81 -1.18
N ASP A 707 -2.99 -15.86 -0.44
CA ASP A 707 -2.31 -15.25 0.71
C ASP A 707 -2.03 -16.29 1.80
N ARG A 708 -2.86 -17.34 1.87
CA ARG A 708 -2.77 -18.40 2.87
C ARG A 708 -1.88 -19.57 2.43
N LEU A 709 -2.07 -20.11 1.22
CA LEU A 709 -1.45 -21.38 0.83
C LEU A 709 -0.13 -21.23 0.05
N ARG A 710 0.09 -20.11 -0.64
CA ARG A 710 1.31 -19.93 -1.45
C ARG A 710 2.61 -19.87 -0.62
N PRO A 711 2.61 -19.42 0.65
CA PRO A 711 3.79 -19.51 1.50
C PRO A 711 4.23 -20.91 1.94
N ILE A 712 3.58 -21.98 1.48
CA ILE A 712 3.81 -23.33 1.99
C ILE A 712 5.26 -23.82 1.89
N LEU A 713 6.00 -23.45 0.84
CA LEU A 713 7.42 -23.83 0.74
C LEU A 713 8.27 -23.20 1.85
N ALA A 714 7.97 -21.95 2.23
CA ALA A 714 8.66 -21.30 3.33
C ALA A 714 8.30 -21.96 4.67
N TYR A 715 7.05 -22.39 4.84
CA TYR A 715 6.62 -23.19 5.99
C TYR A 715 7.37 -24.51 6.10
N LEU A 716 7.43 -25.28 5.01
CA LEU A 716 8.13 -26.56 4.96
C LEU A 716 9.62 -26.41 5.27
N GLN A 717 10.27 -25.39 4.70
CA GLN A 717 11.68 -25.13 4.97
C GLN A 717 11.93 -24.77 6.43
N VAL A 718 11.10 -23.91 7.02
CA VAL A 718 11.17 -23.60 8.45
C VAL A 718 10.91 -24.84 9.30
N ALA A 719 9.91 -25.63 8.96
CA ALA A 719 9.55 -26.84 9.69
C ALA A 719 10.69 -27.87 9.68
N HIS A 720 11.33 -28.06 8.52
CA HIS A 720 12.51 -28.88 8.37
C HIS A 720 13.68 -28.37 9.22
N LEU A 721 14.06 -27.10 9.05
CA LEU A 721 15.21 -26.49 9.74
C LEU A 721 15.05 -26.42 11.26
N THR A 722 13.83 -26.56 11.78
CA THR A 722 13.53 -26.51 13.21
C THR A 722 13.05 -27.85 13.76
N SER A 723 13.05 -28.91 12.93
CA SER A 723 12.54 -30.24 13.25
C SER A 723 11.16 -30.18 13.91
N ARG A 724 10.21 -29.54 13.22
CA ARG A 724 8.83 -29.36 13.64
C ARG A 724 7.89 -30.05 12.66
N LEU A 725 6.83 -30.65 13.20
CA LEU A 725 5.69 -31.11 12.41
C LEU A 725 4.92 -29.91 11.86
N PHE A 726 4.79 -29.85 10.53
CA PHE A 726 3.98 -28.84 9.87
C PHE A 726 2.53 -29.30 9.76
N PHE A 727 1.61 -28.48 10.25
CA PHE A 727 0.18 -28.68 10.07
C PHE A 727 -0.51 -27.44 9.50
N ILE A 728 -1.66 -27.65 8.87
CA ILE A 728 -2.56 -26.59 8.42
C ILE A 728 -3.88 -26.75 9.17
N TYR A 729 -4.39 -25.65 9.70
CA TYR A 729 -5.69 -25.63 10.36
C TYR A 729 -6.50 -24.39 9.97
N TRP A 730 -7.61 -24.61 9.26
CA TRP A 730 -8.50 -23.57 8.77
C TRP A 730 -9.89 -23.73 9.37
N GLU A 731 -10.50 -22.60 9.74
CA GLU A 731 -11.89 -22.54 10.18
C GLU A 731 -12.72 -21.58 9.32
N ARG A 732 -12.06 -20.69 8.57
CA ARG A 732 -12.73 -19.65 7.77
C ARG A 732 -12.43 -19.81 6.28
N PRO A 733 -13.42 -19.66 5.40
CA PRO A 733 -14.86 -19.69 5.70
C PRO A 733 -15.31 -21.09 6.16
N PHE A 734 -14.53 -22.12 5.81
CA PHE A 734 -14.73 -23.51 6.17
C PHE A 734 -13.37 -24.21 6.36
N PRO A 735 -13.35 -25.43 6.93
CA PRO A 735 -12.16 -26.28 6.96
C PRO A 735 -11.54 -26.45 5.57
N LEU A 736 -10.21 -26.56 5.52
CA LEU A 736 -9.49 -26.71 4.24
C LEU A 736 -9.84 -28.04 3.58
N GLU A 737 -10.14 -29.04 4.40
CA GLU A 737 -10.53 -30.40 4.06
C GLU A 737 -11.81 -30.49 3.21
N GLU A 738 -12.67 -29.45 3.26
CA GLU A 738 -13.84 -29.34 2.39
C GLU A 738 -13.43 -29.16 0.91
N PHE A 739 -12.21 -28.67 0.66
CA PHE A 739 -11.75 -28.25 -0.67
C PHE A 739 -10.54 -29.05 -1.14
N LEU A 740 -9.60 -29.33 -0.24
CA LEU A 740 -8.33 -29.99 -0.50
C LEU A 740 -8.09 -31.06 0.55
N LEU A 741 -7.68 -32.24 0.11
CA LEU A 741 -7.29 -33.35 0.96
C LEU A 741 -5.80 -33.68 0.75
N PRO A 742 -5.13 -34.34 1.70
CA PRO A 742 -3.87 -35.01 1.41
C PRO A 742 -4.07 -36.10 0.35
N PRO A 743 -3.22 -36.17 -0.68
CA PRO A 743 -3.28 -37.25 -1.65
C PRO A 743 -2.80 -38.58 -1.04
N GLU A 744 -3.24 -39.69 -1.61
CA GLU A 744 -2.72 -41.01 -1.26
C GLU A 744 -1.22 -41.10 -1.60
N GLY A 745 -0.41 -41.62 -0.66
CA GLY A 745 1.06 -41.61 -0.78
C GLY A 745 1.71 -40.22 -0.59
N GLY A 746 0.91 -39.18 -0.30
CA GLY A 746 1.37 -37.81 -0.04
C GLY A 746 1.63 -37.50 1.43
N MET A 747 1.83 -36.22 1.72
CA MET A 747 2.02 -35.71 3.09
C MET A 747 0.69 -35.32 3.73
N ASP A 748 0.31 -35.96 4.84
CA ASP A 748 -0.88 -35.60 5.61
C ASP A 748 -0.63 -34.40 6.53
N TRP A 749 -0.97 -33.21 6.03
CA TRP A 749 -0.82 -31.93 6.74
C TRP A 749 -1.95 -31.61 7.74
N ARG A 750 -3.00 -32.42 7.84
CA ARG A 750 -4.17 -32.10 8.69
C ARG A 750 -3.78 -32.09 10.16
N MET A 751 -4.25 -31.12 10.94
CA MET A 751 -3.94 -31.12 12.37
C MET A 751 -4.77 -32.17 13.14
N PRO A 752 -4.17 -33.02 14.00
CA PRO A 752 -4.93 -33.91 14.87
C PRO A 752 -5.86 -33.12 15.81
N LYS A 753 -7.11 -33.58 15.98
CA LYS A 753 -8.13 -32.87 16.77
C LYS A 753 -7.73 -32.64 18.24
N PHE A 754 -6.95 -33.54 18.84
CA PHE A 754 -6.49 -33.40 20.23
C PHE A 754 -5.51 -32.22 20.43
N LEU A 755 -4.94 -31.65 19.36
CA LEU A 755 -4.11 -30.43 19.45
C LEU A 755 -4.93 -29.13 19.48
N LEU A 756 -6.24 -29.17 19.21
CA LEU A 756 -7.08 -27.97 19.16
C LEU A 756 -7.05 -27.14 20.45
N PRO A 757 -7.21 -27.74 21.66
CA PRO A 757 -7.20 -26.97 22.90
C PRO A 757 -5.87 -26.23 23.10
N GLU A 758 -4.75 -26.83 22.69
CA GLU A 758 -3.42 -26.23 22.82
C GLU A 758 -3.17 -25.15 21.78
N LEU A 759 -3.69 -25.32 20.56
CA LEU A 759 -3.61 -24.30 19.52
C LEU A 759 -4.25 -22.97 19.99
N TYR A 760 -5.43 -23.04 20.60
CA TYR A 760 -6.14 -21.85 21.09
C TYR A 760 -5.45 -21.15 22.27
N LYS A 761 -4.58 -21.85 23.00
CA LYS A 761 -3.75 -21.25 24.06
C LYS A 761 -2.54 -20.50 23.50
N THR A 762 -2.14 -20.78 22.25
CA THR A 762 -0.91 -20.22 21.69
C THR A 762 -1.07 -18.80 21.17
N GLN A 763 -0.09 -17.96 21.45
CA GLN A 763 -0.01 -16.63 20.83
C GLN A 763 0.35 -16.75 19.36
N ARG A 764 -0.37 -16.02 18.50
CA ARG A 764 -0.11 -16.02 17.06
C ARG A 764 1.15 -15.23 16.72
N THR A 765 2.02 -15.83 15.92
CA THR A 765 3.19 -15.16 15.35
C THR A 765 2.91 -14.75 13.90
N GLY A 766 3.12 -13.48 13.56
CA GLY A 766 2.79 -12.96 12.22
C GLY A 766 3.85 -13.19 11.13
N ASN A 767 5.04 -13.69 11.45
CA ASN A 767 6.21 -13.65 10.54
C ASN A 767 6.95 -14.98 10.45
N LEU A 768 7.27 -15.42 9.22
CA LEU A 768 8.05 -16.61 8.89
C LEU A 768 9.58 -16.47 9.01
N GLU A 769 10.11 -15.64 9.92
CA GLU A 769 11.57 -15.53 10.04
C GLU A 769 12.18 -16.68 10.85
N LEU A 770 13.13 -17.40 10.25
CA LEU A 770 13.88 -18.53 10.84
C LEU A 770 14.37 -18.25 12.27
N ARG A 771 14.86 -17.05 12.56
CA ARG A 771 15.34 -16.65 13.89
C ARG A 771 14.28 -16.70 14.99
N PHE A 772 13.00 -16.55 14.65
CA PHE A 772 11.92 -16.71 15.62
C PHE A 772 11.60 -18.18 15.90
N TYR A 773 12.05 -19.08 15.04
CA TYR A 773 11.69 -20.50 15.05
C TYR A 773 12.80 -21.42 15.53
N GLN A 774 14.03 -20.94 15.54
CA GLN A 774 15.19 -21.61 16.15
C GLN A 774 15.10 -21.67 17.68
N LYS A 775 14.22 -20.88 18.30
CA LYS A 775 14.02 -20.96 19.75
C LYS A 775 13.39 -22.32 20.13
N PRO A 776 13.91 -22.98 21.18
CA PRO A 776 13.35 -24.25 21.65
C PRO A 776 11.89 -24.10 22.09
N GLU A 777 11.50 -22.90 22.56
CA GLU A 777 10.12 -22.52 22.85
C GLU A 777 9.56 -21.57 21.79
N PRO A 778 8.27 -21.67 21.42
CA PRO A 778 7.23 -22.52 22.02
C PRO A 778 7.09 -23.90 21.33
N MET A 779 6.46 -24.85 22.02
CA MET A 779 6.10 -26.18 21.49
C MET A 779 5.22 -26.07 20.24
N ILE A 780 4.15 -25.27 20.31
CA ILE A 780 3.25 -24.98 19.19
C ILE A 780 3.48 -23.56 18.71
N MET A 781 3.77 -23.40 17.43
CA MET A 781 3.84 -22.10 16.76
C MET A 781 2.67 -21.92 15.82
N SER A 782 1.66 -21.17 16.26
CA SER A 782 0.57 -20.73 15.39
C SER A 782 1.01 -19.49 14.61
N THR A 783 0.79 -19.49 13.29
CA THR A 783 1.14 -18.33 12.46
C THR A 783 0.18 -18.10 11.30
N THR A 784 0.02 -16.82 10.97
CA THR A 784 -0.65 -16.30 9.78
C THR A 784 0.38 -15.48 9.01
N PHE A 785 1.09 -16.10 8.08
CA PHE A 785 2.07 -15.38 7.28
C PHE A 785 1.44 -14.79 6.03
N GLN A 786 1.50 -13.47 5.91
CA GLN A 786 1.13 -12.74 4.69
C GLN A 786 2.31 -11.89 4.26
N SER A 787 2.87 -12.21 3.10
CA SER A 787 3.88 -11.36 2.46
C SER A 787 3.51 -11.13 1.01
N TRP A 788 3.94 -9.99 0.47
CA TRP A 788 3.73 -9.63 -0.92
C TRP A 788 4.41 -10.58 -1.92
N HIS A 789 5.42 -11.32 -1.44
CA HIS A 789 6.12 -12.37 -2.18
C HIS A 789 5.61 -13.78 -1.87
N TYR A 790 4.66 -13.91 -0.96
CA TYR A 790 4.07 -15.20 -0.59
C TYR A 790 5.10 -16.26 -0.21
N GLY A 791 6.18 -15.88 0.46
CA GLY A 791 7.20 -16.83 0.95
C GLY A 791 8.23 -17.29 -0.08
N GLU A 792 8.05 -17.04 -1.38
CA GLU A 792 9.02 -17.43 -2.42
C GLU A 792 10.41 -16.83 -2.18
N GLN A 793 10.44 -15.54 -1.84
CA GLN A 793 11.69 -14.86 -1.54
C GLN A 793 12.37 -15.49 -0.32
N SER A 794 11.59 -15.84 0.72
CA SER A 794 12.11 -16.51 1.92
C SER A 794 12.71 -17.87 1.57
N TYR A 795 12.01 -18.67 0.77
CA TYR A 795 12.53 -19.96 0.30
C TYR A 795 13.83 -19.78 -0.50
N ASN A 796 13.81 -18.91 -1.51
CA ASN A 796 14.95 -18.68 -2.40
C ASN A 796 16.17 -18.05 -1.72
N GLN A 797 15.98 -17.35 -0.61
CA GLN A 797 17.08 -16.78 0.18
C GLN A 797 17.77 -17.82 1.07
N ASN A 798 17.06 -18.89 1.45
CA ASN A 798 17.56 -19.90 2.37
C ASN A 798 17.83 -21.25 1.70
N LYS A 799 17.50 -21.40 0.40
CA LYS A 799 17.83 -22.60 -0.37
C LYS A 799 19.35 -22.73 -0.55
N ALA A 800 19.85 -23.95 -0.67
CA ALA A 800 21.23 -24.15 -1.07
C ALA A 800 21.49 -23.68 -2.53
N ASN A 801 22.76 -23.49 -2.89
CA ASN A 801 23.12 -22.96 -4.21
C ASN A 801 22.68 -23.87 -5.36
N ASP A 802 22.72 -25.19 -5.13
CA ASP A 802 22.33 -26.25 -6.06
C ASP A 802 20.83 -26.59 -6.00
N GLU A 803 20.09 -26.05 -5.04
CA GLU A 803 18.65 -26.26 -4.96
C GLU A 803 17.89 -25.43 -6.02
N PRO A 804 16.84 -26.00 -6.62
CA PRO A 804 15.98 -25.28 -7.54
C PRO A 804 15.22 -24.14 -6.86
N GLU A 805 14.93 -23.09 -7.63
CA GLU A 805 14.09 -21.98 -7.17
C GLU A 805 12.67 -22.43 -6.85
N ALA A 806 11.99 -21.69 -5.96
CA ALA A 806 10.62 -21.95 -5.53
C ALA A 806 9.67 -22.23 -6.72
N ILE A 807 9.77 -21.44 -7.79
CA ILE A 807 8.94 -21.57 -9.00
C ILE A 807 9.02 -22.96 -9.66
N ASN A 808 10.14 -23.67 -9.52
CA ASN A 808 10.35 -25.00 -10.11
C ASN A 808 9.99 -26.14 -9.16
N VAL A 809 9.94 -25.88 -7.85
CA VAL A 809 9.64 -26.88 -6.80
C VAL A 809 8.17 -26.88 -6.43
N PHE A 810 7.51 -25.74 -6.60
CA PHE A 810 6.20 -25.48 -6.02
C PHE A 810 5.12 -26.42 -6.54
N ARG A 811 5.08 -26.74 -7.84
CA ARG A 811 4.13 -27.69 -8.43
C ARG A 811 4.26 -29.08 -7.80
N ASP A 812 5.47 -29.60 -7.68
CA ASP A 812 5.72 -30.94 -7.15
C ASP A 812 5.40 -31.01 -5.65
N ALA A 813 5.78 -29.99 -4.88
CA ALA A 813 5.40 -29.88 -3.48
C ALA A 813 3.88 -29.78 -3.30
N TRP A 814 3.19 -29.03 -4.17
CA TRP A 814 1.74 -28.93 -4.16
C TRP A 814 1.07 -30.28 -4.38
N ASN A 815 1.52 -31.03 -5.39
CA ASN A 815 0.96 -32.35 -5.73
C ASN A 815 1.22 -33.42 -4.66
N VAL A 816 2.26 -33.26 -3.83
CA VAL A 816 2.51 -34.12 -2.67
C VAL A 816 1.59 -33.79 -1.50
N MET A 817 1.19 -32.52 -1.38
CA MET A 817 0.41 -32.05 -0.24
C MET A 817 -1.09 -32.03 -0.49
N PHE A 818 -1.55 -31.80 -1.72
CA PHE A 818 -2.95 -31.54 -2.01
C PHE A 818 -3.47 -32.33 -3.19
N THR A 819 -4.66 -32.88 -3.01
CA THR A 819 -5.58 -33.33 -4.05
C THR A 819 -6.92 -32.62 -3.82
N PRO A 820 -7.70 -32.28 -4.87
CA PRO A 820 -9.04 -31.72 -4.66
C PRO A 820 -9.94 -32.70 -3.90
N SER A 821 -10.83 -32.17 -3.04
CA SER A 821 -11.88 -32.99 -2.41
C SER A 821 -12.81 -33.58 -3.49
N PRO A 822 -13.52 -34.70 -3.24
CA PRO A 822 -14.32 -35.36 -4.27
C PRO A 822 -15.33 -34.43 -4.99
N PRO A 823 -16.06 -33.52 -4.30
CA PRO A 823 -16.94 -32.57 -4.98
C PRO A 823 -16.18 -31.59 -5.90
N VAL A 824 -15.01 -31.12 -5.48
CA VAL A 824 -14.16 -30.23 -6.27
C VAL A 824 -13.54 -30.97 -7.45
N ALA A 825 -13.06 -32.21 -7.24
CA ALA A 825 -12.50 -33.07 -8.28
C ALA A 825 -13.52 -33.36 -9.39
N GLY A 826 -14.76 -33.69 -9.02
CA GLY A 826 -15.85 -33.88 -9.98
C GLY A 826 -16.15 -32.62 -10.78
N MET A 827 -16.11 -31.44 -10.15
CA MET A 827 -16.29 -30.16 -10.84
C MET A 827 -15.16 -29.84 -11.83
N ILE A 828 -13.92 -30.18 -11.47
CA ILE A 828 -12.74 -30.01 -12.32
C ILE A 828 -12.82 -30.91 -13.55
N ALA A 829 -13.10 -32.21 -13.36
CA ALA A 829 -13.26 -33.17 -14.46
C ALA A 829 -14.37 -32.72 -15.42
N ASN A 830 -15.55 -32.37 -14.88
CA ASN A 830 -16.65 -31.83 -15.69
C ASN A 830 -16.26 -30.56 -16.44
N SER A 831 -15.44 -29.69 -15.85
CA SER A 831 -14.98 -28.47 -16.52
C SER A 831 -14.01 -28.76 -17.67
N PHE A 832 -13.08 -29.71 -17.51
CA PHE A 832 -12.22 -30.16 -18.62
C PHE A 832 -13.04 -30.68 -19.78
N ASP A 833 -14.00 -31.57 -19.49
CA ASP A 833 -14.86 -32.18 -20.50
C ASP A 833 -15.76 -31.15 -21.20
N GLN A 834 -16.44 -30.28 -20.44
CA GLN A 834 -17.35 -29.27 -20.99
C GLN A 834 -16.64 -28.20 -21.81
N LEU A 835 -15.42 -27.83 -21.41
CA LEU A 835 -14.64 -26.80 -22.11
C LEU A 835 -13.81 -27.37 -23.26
N GLY A 836 -13.70 -28.70 -23.36
CA GLY A 836 -12.92 -29.38 -24.40
C GLY A 836 -11.43 -29.04 -24.35
N ILE A 837 -10.89 -28.82 -23.15
CA ILE A 837 -9.47 -28.50 -22.91
C ILE A 837 -8.75 -29.70 -22.31
N VAL A 838 -7.46 -29.82 -22.61
CA VAL A 838 -6.60 -30.93 -22.14
C VAL A 838 -5.45 -30.34 -21.32
N PRO A 839 -5.18 -30.85 -20.10
CA PRO A 839 -4.04 -30.42 -19.28
C PRO A 839 -2.74 -30.28 -20.08
N GLY A 840 -2.05 -29.14 -19.92
CA GLY A 840 -0.81 -28.80 -20.60
C GLY A 840 -0.94 -28.40 -22.08
N GLN A 841 -2.14 -28.40 -22.66
CA GLN A 841 -2.37 -28.08 -24.08
C GLN A 841 -3.15 -26.77 -24.33
N TYR A 842 -3.47 -26.03 -23.28
CA TYR A 842 -4.10 -24.70 -23.37
C TYR A 842 -3.33 -23.68 -22.56
N SER A 843 -3.52 -22.40 -22.88
CA SER A 843 -2.93 -21.29 -22.14
C SER A 843 -4.01 -20.47 -21.43
N THR A 844 -3.65 -19.84 -20.32
CA THR A 844 -4.64 -19.18 -19.45
C THR A 844 -4.35 -17.69 -19.28
N ALA A 845 -5.38 -16.86 -19.39
CA ALA A 845 -5.38 -15.47 -18.94
C ALA A 845 -6.25 -15.33 -17.69
N HIS A 846 -5.62 -15.00 -16.56
CA HIS A 846 -6.35 -14.68 -15.32
C HIS A 846 -6.53 -13.16 -15.20
N ILE A 847 -7.78 -12.70 -15.15
CA ILE A 847 -8.16 -11.29 -15.20
C ILE A 847 -8.91 -10.89 -13.93
N ARG A 848 -8.31 -10.01 -13.12
CA ARG A 848 -8.95 -9.47 -11.92
C ARG A 848 -9.47 -8.06 -12.16
N ALA A 849 -10.60 -7.96 -12.86
CA ALA A 849 -11.19 -6.70 -13.27
C ALA A 849 -11.67 -5.89 -12.06
N LEU A 850 -12.19 -6.53 -11.01
CA LEU A 850 -12.74 -5.88 -9.83
C LEU A 850 -11.72 -5.80 -8.68
N TYR A 851 -10.41 -5.83 -8.98
CA TYR A 851 -9.40 -5.75 -7.94
C TYR A 851 -9.45 -4.43 -7.16
N GLY A 852 -9.86 -4.50 -5.89
CA GLY A 852 -9.88 -3.37 -4.96
C GLY A 852 -11.03 -2.38 -5.16
N ILE A 853 -11.99 -2.72 -6.04
CA ILE A 853 -13.17 -1.90 -6.35
C ILE A 853 -14.39 -2.81 -6.51
N GLU A 854 -15.58 -2.33 -6.17
CA GLU A 854 -16.81 -3.14 -6.26
C GLU A 854 -17.33 -3.26 -7.70
N ALA A 855 -17.11 -2.23 -8.51
CA ALA A 855 -17.54 -2.17 -9.90
C ALA A 855 -16.51 -1.43 -10.75
N ARG A 856 -16.45 -1.79 -12.03
CA ARG A 856 -15.63 -1.13 -13.04
C ARG A 856 -16.45 -0.93 -14.31
N GLY A 857 -16.28 0.21 -14.97
CA GLY A 857 -16.92 0.45 -16.27
C GLY A 857 -16.48 -0.56 -17.33
N GLU A 858 -17.42 -0.98 -18.19
CA GLU A 858 -17.19 -1.99 -19.25
C GLU A 858 -16.02 -1.64 -20.17
N ARG A 859 -15.82 -0.35 -20.48
CA ARG A 859 -14.70 0.13 -21.29
C ARG A 859 -13.34 -0.21 -20.66
N GLU A 860 -13.19 0.00 -19.37
CA GLU A 860 -11.94 -0.32 -18.69
C GLU A 860 -11.74 -1.84 -18.57
N ILE A 861 -12.81 -2.59 -18.30
CA ILE A 861 -12.76 -4.06 -18.33
C ILE A 861 -12.30 -4.53 -19.72
N THR A 862 -12.80 -3.90 -20.78
CA THR A 862 -12.42 -4.21 -22.16
C THR A 862 -10.93 -4.01 -22.40
N VAL A 863 -10.36 -2.89 -21.93
CA VAL A 863 -8.92 -2.64 -22.04
C VAL A 863 -8.10 -3.71 -21.31
N LEU A 864 -8.50 -4.07 -20.09
CA LEU A 864 -7.81 -5.11 -19.31
C LEU A 864 -7.86 -6.48 -19.99
N VAL A 865 -9.04 -6.86 -20.51
CA VAL A 865 -9.26 -8.14 -21.17
C VAL A 865 -8.49 -8.23 -22.49
N LYS A 866 -8.58 -7.19 -23.34
CA LYS A 866 -7.84 -7.13 -24.61
C LYS A 866 -6.35 -7.25 -24.37
N ASN A 867 -5.80 -6.47 -23.43
CA ASN A 867 -4.38 -6.52 -23.12
C ASN A 867 -3.94 -7.91 -22.62
N ALA A 868 -4.74 -8.55 -21.76
CA ALA A 868 -4.43 -9.89 -21.26
C ALA A 868 -4.37 -10.93 -22.38
N LEU A 869 -5.37 -10.94 -23.28
CA LEU A 869 -5.41 -11.86 -24.42
C LEU A 869 -4.32 -11.55 -25.47
N ASN A 870 -4.00 -10.27 -25.69
CA ASN A 870 -2.88 -9.89 -26.53
C ASN A 870 -1.55 -10.42 -25.97
N CYS A 871 -1.29 -10.23 -24.67
CA CYS A 871 -0.10 -10.78 -24.03
C CYS A 871 -0.06 -12.31 -24.15
N LEU A 872 -1.21 -12.98 -24.01
CA LEU A 872 -1.30 -14.43 -24.10
C LEU A 872 -0.94 -14.89 -25.51
N SER A 873 -1.44 -14.20 -26.55
CA SER A 873 -1.11 -14.49 -27.94
C SER A 873 0.38 -14.37 -28.26
N GLN A 874 1.13 -13.54 -27.54
CA GLN A 874 2.56 -13.37 -27.76
C GLN A 874 3.39 -14.54 -27.20
N ILE A 875 2.93 -15.15 -26.10
CA ILE A 875 3.67 -16.22 -25.42
C ILE A 875 3.18 -17.62 -25.82
N ASP A 876 1.92 -17.76 -26.22
CA ASP A 876 1.39 -19.01 -26.73
C ASP A 876 1.50 -19.08 -28.26
N GLN A 877 2.36 -19.99 -28.73
CA GLN A 877 2.54 -20.19 -30.16
C GLN A 877 1.47 -21.07 -30.81
N SER A 878 0.68 -21.81 -30.01
CA SER A 878 -0.33 -22.74 -30.52
C SER A 878 -1.55 -22.05 -31.11
N GLY A 879 -1.82 -20.80 -30.69
CA GLY A 879 -3.02 -20.06 -31.09
C GLY A 879 -4.29 -20.45 -30.32
N GLY A 880 -4.17 -21.23 -29.24
CA GLY A 880 -5.26 -21.59 -28.35
C GLY A 880 -5.57 -23.09 -28.33
N PRO A 881 -6.57 -23.52 -27.54
CA PRO A 881 -7.58 -22.69 -26.87
C PRO A 881 -7.03 -21.85 -25.70
N TYR A 882 -7.67 -20.71 -25.43
CA TYR A 882 -7.36 -19.85 -24.29
C TYR A 882 -8.41 -19.97 -23.21
N LEU A 883 -8.00 -20.42 -22.02
CA LEU A 883 -8.83 -20.36 -20.82
C LEU A 883 -8.80 -18.94 -20.25
N VAL A 884 -9.97 -18.39 -19.92
CA VAL A 884 -10.08 -17.12 -19.21
C VAL A 884 -10.79 -17.33 -17.89
N ALA A 885 -10.08 -17.01 -16.80
CA ALA A 885 -10.63 -16.97 -15.45
C ALA A 885 -10.72 -15.51 -15.00
N ALA A 886 -11.89 -15.07 -14.56
CA ALA A 886 -12.10 -13.68 -14.16
C ALA A 886 -13.10 -13.52 -13.01
N ASP A 887 -12.97 -12.42 -12.27
CA ASP A 887 -13.82 -12.07 -11.13
C ASP A 887 -15.16 -11.42 -11.52
N THR A 888 -15.49 -11.37 -12.82
CA THR A 888 -16.75 -10.83 -13.32
C THR A 888 -17.16 -11.47 -14.65
N SER A 889 -18.45 -11.76 -14.80
CA SER A 889 -19.05 -12.28 -16.04
C SER A 889 -18.88 -11.32 -17.23
N VAL A 890 -18.79 -10.01 -16.99
CA VAL A 890 -18.56 -8.99 -18.03
C VAL A 890 -17.20 -9.20 -18.69
N ALA A 891 -16.14 -9.46 -17.90
CA ALA A 891 -14.81 -9.72 -18.42
C ALA A 891 -14.76 -11.01 -19.27
N ILE A 892 -15.47 -12.05 -18.84
CA ILE A 892 -15.60 -13.30 -19.58
C ILE A 892 -16.34 -13.07 -20.92
N HIS A 893 -17.42 -12.28 -20.90
CA HIS A 893 -18.17 -11.96 -22.13
C HIS A 893 -17.31 -11.21 -23.15
N ILE A 894 -16.61 -10.17 -22.69
CA ILE A 894 -15.69 -9.41 -23.54
C ILE A 894 -14.57 -10.31 -24.06
N ALA A 895 -14.04 -11.21 -23.24
CA ALA A 895 -12.97 -12.11 -23.65
C ALA A 895 -13.42 -13.05 -24.77
N LYS A 896 -14.64 -13.63 -24.66
CA LYS A 896 -15.22 -14.47 -25.71
C LYS A 896 -15.46 -13.69 -27.01
N GLN A 897 -15.99 -12.47 -26.92
CA GLN A 897 -16.17 -11.60 -28.09
C GLN A 897 -14.84 -11.25 -28.75
N TYR A 898 -13.83 -10.87 -27.97
CA TYR A 898 -12.52 -10.51 -28.48
C TYR A 898 -11.78 -11.72 -29.07
N GLY A 899 -11.88 -12.89 -28.45
CA GLY A 899 -11.40 -14.16 -29.00
C GLY A 899 -12.02 -14.47 -30.35
N SER A 900 -13.35 -14.37 -30.46
CA SER A 900 -14.05 -14.56 -31.75
C SER A 900 -13.59 -13.56 -32.81
N PHE A 901 -13.38 -12.30 -32.45
CA PHE A 901 -12.85 -11.28 -33.36
C PHE A 901 -11.42 -11.61 -33.83
N ARG A 902 -10.60 -12.20 -32.95
CA ARG A 902 -9.24 -12.66 -33.26
C ARG A 902 -9.16 -14.07 -33.83
N ASN A 903 -10.30 -14.72 -34.09
CA ASN A 903 -10.39 -16.11 -34.54
C ASN A 903 -9.63 -17.10 -33.62
N VAL A 904 -9.74 -16.90 -32.30
CA VAL A 904 -9.20 -17.80 -31.28
C VAL A 904 -10.31 -18.27 -30.35
N THR A 905 -10.31 -19.57 -30.06
CA THR A 905 -11.25 -20.17 -29.11
C THR A 905 -10.91 -19.70 -27.70
N VAL A 906 -11.83 -18.94 -27.10
CA VAL A 906 -11.77 -18.52 -25.70
C VAL A 906 -12.82 -19.29 -24.90
N VAL A 907 -12.37 -20.06 -23.91
CA VAL A 907 -13.20 -20.85 -23.02
C VAL A 907 -13.13 -20.30 -21.60
N SER A 908 -14.17 -20.52 -20.81
CA SER A 908 -14.25 -20.10 -19.42
C SER A 908 -15.30 -20.94 -18.70
N PRO A 909 -15.05 -21.40 -17.47
CA PRO A 909 -16.02 -22.18 -16.72
C PRO A 909 -17.33 -21.38 -16.52
N PRO A 910 -18.47 -22.07 -16.43
CA PRO A 910 -19.71 -21.41 -16.08
C PRO A 910 -19.63 -20.93 -14.62
N HIS A 911 -19.63 -19.61 -14.43
CA HIS A 911 -19.72 -18.99 -13.11
C HIS A 911 -21.09 -18.32 -12.92
N GLY A 912 -21.53 -18.23 -11.66
CA GLY A 912 -22.56 -17.25 -11.29
C GLY A 912 -22.08 -15.82 -11.56
N GLU A 913 -22.98 -14.84 -11.47
CA GLU A 913 -22.68 -13.43 -11.81
C GLU A 913 -21.51 -12.85 -11.00
N HIS A 914 -21.30 -13.34 -9.78
CA HIS A 914 -20.24 -12.89 -8.87
C HIS A 914 -19.58 -14.07 -8.15
N PRO A 915 -18.38 -14.52 -8.57
CA PRO A 915 -17.65 -15.54 -7.82
C PRO A 915 -17.32 -15.03 -6.42
N LEU A 916 -17.56 -15.85 -5.40
CA LEU A 916 -17.22 -15.49 -4.03
C LEU A 916 -15.71 -15.37 -3.86
N HIS A 917 -15.29 -14.62 -2.84
CA HIS A 917 -13.89 -14.49 -2.45
C HIS A 917 -13.71 -14.96 -0.99
N LEU A 918 -12.82 -15.95 -0.76
CA LEU A 918 -12.57 -16.52 0.59
C LEU A 918 -12.23 -15.48 1.68
N GLY A 919 -11.71 -14.31 1.29
CA GLY A 919 -11.30 -13.25 2.22
C GLY A 919 -12.32 -12.12 2.42
N LEU A 920 -13.41 -12.07 1.66
CA LEU A 920 -14.37 -10.96 1.68
C LEU A 920 -15.75 -11.34 2.23
N HIS A 921 -16.02 -12.64 2.41
CA HIS A 921 -17.25 -13.10 3.03
C HIS A 921 -17.36 -12.63 4.49
N ASN A 922 -18.57 -12.22 4.86
CA ASN A 922 -18.93 -11.87 6.23
C ASN A 922 -19.15 -13.15 7.05
N GLU A 923 -18.33 -13.39 8.08
CA GLU A 923 -18.42 -14.60 8.91
C GLU A 923 -19.79 -14.79 9.58
N SER A 924 -20.58 -13.72 9.76
CA SER A 924 -21.93 -13.82 10.31
C SER A 924 -22.98 -14.33 9.32
N ASP A 925 -22.63 -14.47 8.04
CA ASP A 925 -23.54 -14.94 7.01
C ASP A 925 -23.54 -16.48 6.99
N THR A 926 -24.52 -17.04 7.71
CA THR A 926 -24.76 -18.49 7.84
C THR A 926 -25.38 -19.10 6.58
N SER A 927 -25.79 -18.31 5.60
CA SER A 927 -26.33 -18.82 4.33
C SER A 927 -25.26 -19.37 3.40
N VAL A 928 -24.01 -18.98 3.63
CA VAL A 928 -22.87 -19.47 2.87
C VAL A 928 -22.57 -20.90 3.30
N VAL A 929 -22.39 -21.79 2.32
CA VAL A 929 -22.01 -23.20 2.49
C VAL A 929 -20.71 -23.48 1.72
N PRO A 930 -19.96 -24.56 2.01
CA PRO A 930 -18.69 -24.85 1.33
C PRO A 930 -18.83 -24.87 -0.20
N ALA A 931 -19.94 -25.41 -0.70
CA ALA A 931 -20.22 -25.51 -2.13
C ALA A 931 -20.20 -24.16 -2.88
N ASN A 932 -20.48 -23.03 -2.21
CA ASN A 932 -20.41 -21.72 -2.84
C ASN A 932 -18.97 -21.31 -3.21
N PHE A 933 -17.95 -21.99 -2.66
CA PHE A 933 -16.53 -21.71 -2.90
C PHE A 933 -15.86 -22.71 -3.84
N TYR A 934 -16.53 -23.80 -4.26
CA TYR A 934 -15.93 -24.82 -5.12
C TYR A 934 -15.42 -24.27 -6.45
N SER A 935 -16.10 -23.27 -7.01
CA SER A 935 -15.68 -22.61 -8.26
C SER A 935 -14.30 -21.97 -8.17
N ILE A 936 -13.88 -21.49 -6.98
CA ILE A 936 -12.55 -20.93 -6.77
C ILE A 936 -11.49 -22.02 -6.93
N PHE A 937 -11.71 -23.20 -6.36
CA PHE A 937 -10.76 -24.31 -6.45
C PHE A 937 -10.79 -24.94 -7.84
N ASN A 938 -11.95 -24.97 -8.50
CA ASN A 938 -12.07 -25.33 -9.91
C ASN A 938 -11.18 -24.43 -10.78
N ASP A 939 -11.33 -23.11 -10.67
CA ASP A 939 -10.51 -22.15 -11.43
C ASP A 939 -9.02 -22.30 -11.14
N MET A 940 -8.67 -22.53 -9.87
CA MET A 940 -7.27 -22.75 -9.48
C MET A 940 -6.67 -23.96 -10.20
N TYR A 941 -7.35 -25.10 -10.22
CA TYR A 941 -6.85 -26.31 -10.87
C TYR A 941 -6.85 -26.20 -12.40
N LEU A 942 -7.86 -25.55 -12.99
CA LEU A 942 -7.85 -25.24 -14.42
C LEU A 942 -6.71 -24.27 -14.79
N ILE A 943 -6.36 -23.33 -13.91
CA ILE A 943 -5.19 -22.47 -14.09
C ILE A 943 -3.90 -23.28 -13.88
N ALA A 944 -3.85 -24.21 -12.92
CA ALA A 944 -2.69 -25.04 -12.61
C ALA A 944 -2.31 -25.98 -13.75
N GLU A 945 -3.28 -26.47 -14.50
CA GLU A 945 -3.05 -27.36 -15.63
C GLU A 945 -2.79 -26.63 -16.96
N THR A 946 -2.52 -25.33 -16.91
CA THR A 946 -2.18 -24.55 -18.09
C THR A 946 -0.74 -24.78 -18.55
N LYS A 947 -0.50 -24.55 -19.84
CA LYS A 947 0.84 -24.46 -20.43
C LYS A 947 1.49 -23.12 -20.09
N CYS A 948 0.88 -22.03 -20.55
CA CYS A 948 1.37 -20.67 -20.38
C CYS A 948 0.36 -19.80 -19.63
N THR A 949 0.84 -18.87 -18.79
CA THR A 949 -0.05 -18.02 -17.98
C THR A 949 0.17 -16.53 -18.20
N VAL A 950 -0.89 -15.79 -18.50
CA VAL A 950 -0.93 -14.33 -18.32
C VAL A 950 -1.67 -13.97 -17.04
N VAL A 951 -1.02 -13.18 -16.20
CA VAL A 951 -1.56 -12.79 -14.89
C VAL A 951 -1.91 -11.31 -14.83
N GLY A 952 -3.13 -11.02 -14.39
CA GLY A 952 -3.55 -9.67 -14.02
C GLY A 952 -3.13 -9.26 -12.60
N ARG A 953 -3.80 -8.24 -12.05
CA ARG A 953 -3.60 -7.78 -10.66
C ARG A 953 -4.00 -8.86 -9.63
N GLY A 954 -3.29 -8.88 -8.51
CA GLY A 954 -3.56 -9.76 -7.37
C GLY A 954 -2.74 -11.07 -7.38
N GLY A 955 -2.92 -11.87 -6.32
CA GLY A 955 -2.17 -13.12 -6.12
C GLY A 955 -2.70 -14.33 -6.90
N PHE A 956 -4.01 -14.40 -7.18
CA PHE A 956 -4.66 -15.64 -7.64
C PHE A 956 -4.11 -16.16 -8.97
N GLY A 957 -4.03 -15.33 -10.01
CA GLY A 957 -3.48 -15.75 -11.31
C GLY A 957 -2.03 -16.23 -11.25
N ARG A 958 -1.25 -15.80 -10.25
CA ARG A 958 0.14 -16.27 -10.10
C ARG A 958 0.24 -17.74 -9.71
N TRP A 959 -0.86 -18.39 -9.30
CA TRP A 959 -0.89 -19.85 -9.20
C TRP A 959 -0.62 -20.52 -10.54
N GLY A 960 -1.08 -19.98 -11.67
CA GLY A 960 -0.77 -20.56 -12.99
C GLY A 960 0.70 -20.48 -13.35
N ILE A 961 1.41 -19.49 -12.82
CA ILE A 961 2.87 -19.41 -12.98
C ILE A 961 3.56 -20.51 -12.16
N LEU A 962 3.11 -20.74 -10.92
CA LEU A 962 3.78 -21.69 -10.01
C LEU A 962 3.39 -23.15 -10.21
N LEU A 963 2.14 -23.39 -10.63
CA LEU A 963 1.58 -24.72 -10.81
C LEU A 963 1.52 -25.13 -12.27
N GLY A 964 1.63 -24.20 -13.23
CA GLY A 964 1.58 -24.47 -14.67
C GLY A 964 2.65 -25.46 -15.12
N HIS A 965 2.42 -26.07 -16.29
CA HIS A 965 3.35 -27.04 -16.88
C HIS A 965 4.65 -26.38 -17.36
N GLU A 966 4.58 -25.11 -17.76
CA GLU A 966 5.76 -24.31 -18.14
C GLU A 966 5.80 -23.00 -17.34
N PRO A 967 6.32 -23.02 -16.09
CA PRO A 967 6.41 -21.83 -15.24
C PRO A 967 7.14 -20.65 -15.88
N SER A 968 8.09 -20.90 -16.78
CA SER A 968 8.80 -19.88 -17.56
C SER A 968 7.94 -19.19 -18.63
N CYS A 969 6.84 -19.81 -19.06
CA CYS A 969 5.94 -19.26 -20.06
C CYS A 969 4.88 -18.36 -19.41
N ASN A 970 5.27 -17.16 -18.97
CA ASN A 970 4.34 -16.23 -18.33
C ASN A 970 4.56 -14.74 -18.68
N LYS A 971 3.49 -13.94 -18.52
CA LYS A 971 3.51 -12.46 -18.63
C LYS A 971 2.56 -11.80 -17.64
N PHE A 972 2.79 -10.51 -17.38
CA PHE A 972 1.92 -9.68 -16.53
C PHE A 972 1.14 -8.68 -17.39
N SER A 973 -0.19 -8.75 -17.38
CA SER A 973 -1.06 -7.86 -18.19
C SER A 973 -1.60 -6.65 -17.42
N SER A 974 -1.51 -6.63 -16.09
CA SER A 974 -1.92 -5.49 -15.27
C SER A 974 -1.18 -5.46 -13.91
N GLY A 975 -1.10 -4.26 -13.30
CA GLY A 975 -0.38 -4.03 -12.04
C GLY A 975 1.01 -3.39 -12.23
N PHE A 976 1.86 -3.47 -11.21
CA PHE A 976 3.18 -2.79 -11.22
C PHE A 976 4.17 -3.31 -12.26
N LYS A 977 3.97 -4.53 -12.78
CA LYS A 977 4.78 -5.15 -13.83
C LYS A 977 4.02 -5.30 -15.15
N ALA A 978 2.90 -4.58 -15.32
CA ALA A 978 2.07 -4.72 -16.50
C ALA A 978 2.85 -4.38 -17.77
N GLU A 979 2.75 -5.25 -18.77
CA GLU A 979 3.13 -4.98 -20.14
C GLU A 979 1.88 -4.58 -20.93
N THR A 980 2.03 -3.61 -21.84
CA THR A 980 1.03 -3.37 -22.89
C THR A 980 1.42 -4.23 -24.10
N CYS A 981 0.56 -5.17 -24.47
CA CYS A 981 0.83 -6.13 -25.51
C CYS A 981 -0.05 -5.86 -26.75
N GLY A 982 0.56 -5.88 -27.94
CA GLY A 982 -0.15 -6.04 -29.20
C GLY A 982 -0.44 -7.51 -29.50
N TRP A 983 -1.41 -7.80 -30.36
CA TRP A 983 -1.67 -9.17 -30.82
C TRP A 983 -0.51 -9.68 -31.69
N LYS A 984 -0.11 -10.94 -31.56
CA LYS A 984 1.10 -11.52 -32.20
C LYS A 984 1.18 -11.31 -33.72
N ASP A 985 0.05 -11.36 -34.42
CA ASP A 985 0.00 -11.32 -35.89
C ASP A 985 -0.41 -9.98 -36.48
N SER A 986 -0.32 -8.87 -35.73
CA SER A 986 -0.59 -7.54 -36.28
C SER A 986 0.52 -7.11 -37.26
N ALA A 987 0.47 -7.63 -38.48
CA ALA A 987 0.92 -6.86 -39.63
C ALA A 987 0.11 -5.54 -39.67
N PRO A 988 0.66 -4.42 -40.19
CA PRO A 988 0.09 -3.07 -39.99
C PRO A 988 -1.29 -2.78 -40.63
N ARG A 989 -2.13 -3.77 -40.94
CA ARG A 989 -3.26 -3.63 -41.90
C ARG A 989 -4.65 -3.35 -41.32
N ALA A 990 -4.81 -3.06 -40.04
CA ALA A 990 -6.04 -2.45 -39.54
C ALA A 990 -5.69 -1.44 -38.44
N THR A 991 -6.14 -0.20 -38.59
CA THR A 991 -6.00 0.81 -37.54
C THR A 991 -6.87 0.41 -36.36
N GLU A 992 -6.40 0.62 -35.12
CA GLU A 992 -7.15 0.35 -33.88
C GLU A 992 -8.55 0.98 -33.89
N GLU A 993 -8.74 2.08 -34.63
CA GLU A 993 -10.03 2.74 -34.88
C GLU A 993 -11.08 1.81 -35.51
N MET A 994 -10.72 1.01 -36.53
CA MET A 994 -11.66 0.09 -37.16
C MET A 994 -12.04 -1.06 -36.21
N GLU A 995 -11.15 -1.46 -35.30
CA GLU A 995 -11.45 -2.46 -34.28
C GLU A 995 -12.42 -1.92 -33.21
N GLU A 996 -12.28 -0.65 -32.81
CA GLU A 996 -13.18 -0.02 -31.84
C GLU A 996 -14.57 0.21 -32.45
N GLU A 997 -14.68 0.61 -33.72
CA GLU A 997 -15.95 0.75 -34.44
C GLU A 997 -16.69 -0.58 -34.63
N ALA A 998 -16.00 -1.67 -34.98
CA ALA A 998 -16.62 -2.98 -35.19
C ALA A 998 -17.23 -3.56 -33.88
N LEU A 999 -16.57 -3.31 -32.74
CA LEU A 999 -17.07 -3.71 -31.43
C LEU A 999 -18.27 -2.84 -31.01
N GLN A 1000 -18.22 -1.53 -31.24
CA GLN A 1000 -19.32 -0.62 -30.94
C GLN A 1000 -20.55 -0.87 -31.83
N GLN A 1001 -20.37 -1.20 -33.11
CA GLN A 1001 -21.48 -1.54 -34.02
C GLN A 1001 -22.25 -2.80 -33.59
N ASN A 1002 -21.55 -3.82 -33.09
CA ASN A 1002 -22.18 -5.02 -32.53
C ASN A 1002 -22.99 -4.71 -31.24
N GLN A 1003 -22.62 -3.68 -30.48
CA GLN A 1003 -23.37 -3.23 -29.31
C GLN A 1003 -24.66 -2.49 -29.71
N HIS A 1004 -24.64 -1.67 -30.76
CA HIS A 1004 -25.83 -0.94 -31.22
C HIS A 1004 -26.95 -1.85 -31.75
N HIS A 1005 -26.62 -3.00 -32.35
CA HIS A 1005 -27.64 -3.95 -32.80
C HIS A 1005 -28.39 -4.67 -31.65
N ARG A 1006 -27.83 -4.73 -30.43
CA ARG A 1006 -28.52 -5.32 -29.27
C ARG A 1006 -29.50 -4.38 -28.58
N VAL A 1007 -29.28 -3.06 -28.63
CA VAL A 1007 -30.18 -2.08 -28.00
C VAL A 1007 -31.53 -2.00 -28.72
N HIS A 1008 -31.59 -2.36 -30.01
CA HIS A 1008 -32.83 -2.37 -30.80
C HIS A 1008 -33.64 -3.68 -30.74
N ALA A 1009 -33.13 -4.74 -30.10
CA ALA A 1009 -33.80 -6.03 -29.97
C ALA A 1009 -34.57 -6.22 -28.64
N LYS A 1010 -35.17 -5.14 -28.09
CA LYS A 1010 -36.14 -5.27 -26.98
C LYS A 1010 -37.50 -5.71 -27.53
N MET A 1011 -37.80 -7.00 -27.44
CA MET A 1011 -39.17 -7.51 -27.60
C MET A 1011 -40.11 -6.87 -26.56
N PRO A 1012 -41.37 -6.56 -26.92
CA PRO A 1012 -42.32 -5.96 -26.00
C PRO A 1012 -42.79 -6.98 -24.95
N PHE A 1013 -42.51 -6.69 -23.68
CA PHE A 1013 -43.10 -7.37 -22.53
C PHE A 1013 -44.64 -7.31 -22.60
N ARG A 1014 -45.30 -8.44 -22.86
CA ARG A 1014 -46.74 -8.60 -22.62
C ARG A 1014 -46.99 -8.66 -21.11
N LYS A 1015 -47.80 -7.73 -20.59
CA LYS A 1015 -48.34 -7.76 -19.22
C LYS A 1015 -49.20 -9.03 -18.99
N PRO A 1016 -49.17 -9.65 -17.81
CA PRO A 1016 -50.10 -10.71 -17.47
C PRO A 1016 -51.49 -10.10 -17.15
N MET A 1017 -52.52 -10.61 -17.83
CA MET A 1017 -53.92 -10.33 -17.49
C MET A 1017 -54.27 -10.98 -16.15
N ARG A 1018 -54.88 -10.20 -15.26
CA ARG A 1018 -55.57 -10.68 -14.06
C ARG A 1018 -56.82 -11.47 -14.48
N GLY A 1019 -56.86 -12.75 -14.16
CA GLY A 1019 -58.09 -13.54 -14.17
C GLY A 1019 -58.82 -13.39 -12.85
N ALA A 1020 -60.04 -12.86 -12.89
CA ALA A 1020 -61.01 -12.98 -11.81
C ALA A 1020 -61.69 -14.35 -11.94
N VAL A 1021 -61.72 -15.12 -10.86
CA VAL A 1021 -62.56 -16.33 -10.74
C VAL A 1021 -63.53 -16.08 -9.60
N GLN A 1022 -64.81 -16.12 -9.93
CA GLN A 1022 -65.93 -16.13 -9.00
C GLN A 1022 -66.78 -17.36 -9.32
N ARG A 1023 -66.48 -18.47 -8.63
CA ARG A 1023 -67.41 -19.44 -8.04
C ARG A 1023 -66.63 -20.54 -7.37
#